data_AF-A0A2P7Z451-F1
#
_entry.id   AF-A0A2P7Z451-F1
#
_cell.length_a   1.000
_cell.length_b   1.000
_cell.length_c   1.000
_cell.angle_alpha   90.00
_cell.angle_beta   90.00
_cell.angle_gamma   90.00
#
_symmetry.space_group_name_H-M   'P 1'
#
loop_
_entity.id
_entity.type
_entity.pdbx_description
1 polymer ?
#
loop_
_entity_poly.entity_id
_entity_poly.type
_entity_poly.pdbx_seq_one_letter_code
_entity_poly.pdbx_strand_id
1 'polypeptide(L)'
;MKAGVLAKRADVVAPHGSRIYAYRHFLTNQVLYSLSRSLDNTSALKQLTFAGKKTVPRALRKDHWKPFFTAKFGLPHQGLKAFKKLREWRMMHELNWDPKTIKPLERTLEKEEEKKEELEELDELGGRRPGGRRDRLSDWKLRKKKHIMNQAENSVADLAAVLMQQEKQAIGFSEVNEKYTNDAIEWIPKLASNESARQEKLDSINKQLEQLEQKVKVVKEQTGKRYDLSLASKVRNYNREIRLKKTEYYHVSTLPEKVKEAATKTLSEQKSAEYAAILKEEIGEGLREKTRERQERTANMLVEMGLDRDRLVQAQEQNFAGNPELMQQIRAEQAQRAEEEWLRQQNPEELEPQLEQLQNELTEATQRCRDSRQALIDAELFNDEQLTTKQLTLSQEAKQLSSRQNEIRKAIRDAGESNASVMIEMEREQTSLKAKVAEVVGELRSVQQELKSKRKEARQGETQEQRATRQNLTTQLNDAIAEEQSVKIRINKVIMLLEVARHRETEGLPEDKKARLVQSRMGKVDVLAKRLVRYDGAVADNIKWQDLMNSMGEIEARAKSRFDAQQDYQQAIAAPVEAENEANANASSNAQATLAAGKASDEHAPLNSSSITLDVPVSGYGILRVTKNLSDLVNESVDKIRNLMTGIAPAPTDEMRLEDVSIEWANPLDAEFGRKWPADVEHLPMGYSRNTAPADHQERQLEVKERLGYDKNNTLLERSPESTEEQNEERLRLALAEEVMKRGNLGMVRAQKSLERQRHAEAKQAVGTERQMAARLVREKEQQVASAARASTRRQLHEQRVLLNAEEARGRRDQKRAAFIAKVEAEEPEKAAGIRRQWARLDELEAEKRRLKAEYSDLTGLISKNTQ
;
A
#
# COMPACT_ATOMS: atom_id res chain seq x y z
N MET A 1 -21.29 -20.22 18.09
CA MET A 1 -22.20 -19.64 17.06
C MET A 1 -21.73 -20.05 15.67
N LYS A 2 -22.62 -20.32 14.70
CA LYS A 2 -22.25 -20.87 13.38
C LYS A 2 -21.48 -19.82 12.55
N ALA A 3 -20.32 -20.19 11.99
CA ALA A 3 -19.45 -19.34 11.15
C ALA A 3 -20.17 -18.56 10.02
N GLY A 4 -21.29 -19.08 9.50
CA GLY A 4 -22.12 -18.39 8.51
C GLY A 4 -22.86 -17.14 9.04
N VAL A 5 -23.08 -17.01 10.35
CA VAL A 5 -23.73 -15.83 10.95
C VAL A 5 -22.71 -14.70 11.15
N LEU A 6 -21.47 -15.03 11.51
CA LEU A 6 -20.38 -14.07 11.64
C LEU A 6 -19.95 -13.51 10.28
N ALA A 7 -19.85 -14.37 9.25
CA ALA A 7 -19.55 -13.95 7.88
C ALA A 7 -20.58 -12.93 7.34
N LYS A 8 -21.87 -13.15 7.63
CA LYS A 8 -22.94 -12.21 7.25
C LYS A 8 -22.88 -10.88 7.99
N ARG A 9 -22.36 -10.84 9.23
CA ARG A 9 -22.22 -9.60 10.00
C ARG A 9 -21.03 -8.75 9.55
N ALA A 10 -19.90 -9.39 9.21
CA ALA A 10 -18.73 -8.68 8.66
C ALA A 10 -19.03 -8.07 7.28
N ASP A 11 -19.81 -8.75 6.43
CA ASP A 11 -20.25 -8.23 5.14
C ASP A 11 -21.15 -6.98 5.25
N VAL A 12 -21.86 -6.78 6.38
CA VAL A 12 -22.68 -5.57 6.61
C VAL A 12 -21.81 -4.33 6.84
N VAL A 13 -20.55 -4.50 7.27
CA VAL A 13 -19.62 -3.39 7.51
C VAL A 13 -19.03 -2.86 6.18
N ALA A 14 -19.00 -3.69 5.14
CA ALA A 14 -18.44 -3.34 3.84
C ALA A 14 -19.51 -2.82 2.85
N PRO A 15 -19.30 -1.70 2.15
CA PRO A 15 -20.22 -1.24 1.12
C PRO A 15 -20.31 -2.26 -0.03
N HIS A 16 -21.52 -2.55 -0.48
CA HIS A 16 -21.78 -3.56 -1.51
C HIS A 16 -21.01 -3.25 -2.81
N GLY A 17 -20.21 -4.21 -3.29
CA GLY A 17 -19.37 -4.03 -4.48
C GLY A 17 -17.93 -3.64 -4.20
N SER A 18 -17.57 -3.29 -2.96
CA SER A 18 -16.16 -3.07 -2.57
C SER A 18 -15.31 -4.35 -2.65
N ARG A 19 -15.93 -5.52 -2.54
CA ARG A 19 -15.24 -6.81 -2.55
C ARG A 19 -15.91 -7.78 -3.52
N ILE A 20 -15.08 -8.54 -4.23
CA ILE A 20 -15.50 -9.65 -5.08
C ILE A 20 -14.79 -10.91 -4.60
N TYR A 21 -15.56 -11.93 -4.25
CA TYR A 21 -15.06 -13.24 -3.84
C TYR A 21 -15.21 -14.23 -4.98
N ALA A 22 -14.12 -14.89 -5.36
CA ALA A 22 -14.14 -16.00 -6.31
C ALA A 22 -13.97 -17.34 -5.57
N TYR A 23 -14.74 -18.34 -5.96
CA TYR A 23 -14.71 -19.69 -5.40
C TYR A 23 -14.39 -20.70 -6.48
N ARG A 24 -13.41 -21.58 -6.25
CA ARG A 24 -13.03 -22.66 -7.17
C ARG A 24 -13.53 -24.01 -6.65
N HIS A 25 -14.08 -24.81 -7.55
CA HIS A 25 -14.34 -26.21 -7.28
C HIS A 25 -13.04 -27.01 -7.34
N PHE A 26 -12.68 -27.73 -6.28
CA PHE A 26 -11.36 -28.36 -6.17
C PHE A 26 -11.02 -29.39 -7.26
N LEU A 27 -12.01 -30.17 -7.75
CA LEU A 27 -11.79 -31.16 -8.83
C LEU A 27 -12.02 -30.65 -10.24
N THR A 28 -13.10 -29.90 -10.47
CA THR A 28 -13.56 -29.52 -11.81
C THR A 28 -13.01 -28.18 -12.28
N ASN A 29 -12.35 -27.43 -11.39
CA ASN A 29 -11.85 -26.07 -11.64
C ASN A 29 -12.92 -25.09 -12.15
N GLN A 30 -14.19 -25.36 -11.87
CA GLN A 30 -15.27 -24.40 -12.07
C GLN A 30 -15.10 -23.24 -11.10
N VAL A 31 -15.35 -22.02 -11.56
CA VAL A 31 -15.25 -20.81 -10.73
C VAL A 31 -16.63 -20.22 -10.51
N LEU A 32 -16.90 -19.65 -9.34
CA LEU A 32 -18.12 -18.93 -8.99
C LEU A 32 -17.75 -17.57 -8.42
N TYR A 33 -18.46 -16.52 -8.81
CA TYR A 33 -18.23 -15.17 -8.28
C TYR A 33 -19.34 -14.80 -7.30
N SER A 34 -18.99 -14.12 -6.22
CA SER A 34 -19.92 -13.62 -5.21
C SER A 34 -19.51 -12.22 -4.75
N LEU A 35 -20.49 -11.38 -4.42
CA LEU A 35 -20.25 -10.10 -3.74
C LEU A 35 -20.27 -10.27 -2.22
N SER A 36 -20.86 -11.36 -1.72
CA SER A 36 -20.86 -11.75 -0.32
C SER A 36 -19.79 -12.79 -0.05
N ARG A 37 -19.27 -12.78 1.19
CA ARG A 37 -18.28 -13.73 1.67
C ARG A 37 -18.86 -15.14 1.74
N SER A 38 -20.14 -15.32 2.05
CA SER A 38 -20.78 -16.64 2.00
C SER A 38 -21.40 -16.94 0.63
N LEU A 39 -21.16 -18.13 0.09
CA LEU A 39 -21.73 -18.56 -1.19
C LEU A 39 -23.20 -18.98 -1.04
N ASP A 40 -24.11 -18.24 -1.68
CA ASP A 40 -25.54 -18.54 -1.66
C ASP A 40 -25.91 -19.55 -2.76
N ASN A 41 -26.56 -20.66 -2.37
CA ASN A 41 -26.94 -21.74 -3.29
C ASN A 41 -27.79 -21.25 -4.48
N THR A 42 -28.75 -20.36 -4.25
CA THR A 42 -29.72 -19.93 -5.27
C THR A 42 -29.11 -19.02 -6.33
N SER A 43 -28.20 -18.12 -5.96
CA SER A 43 -27.55 -17.18 -6.87
C SER A 43 -26.36 -17.82 -7.57
N ALA A 44 -25.60 -18.66 -6.87
CA ALA A 44 -24.37 -19.25 -7.38
C ALA A 44 -24.64 -20.43 -8.33
N LEU A 45 -25.67 -21.27 -8.09
CA LEU A 45 -26.03 -22.34 -9.04
C LEU A 45 -26.46 -21.80 -10.41
N LYS A 46 -27.07 -20.60 -10.47
CA LYS A 46 -27.45 -19.94 -11.73
C LYS A 46 -26.26 -19.53 -12.59
N GLN A 47 -25.06 -19.45 -12.02
CA GLN A 47 -23.85 -19.11 -12.78
C GLN A 47 -23.26 -20.31 -13.51
N LEU A 48 -23.59 -21.54 -13.11
CA LEU A 48 -23.06 -22.76 -13.75
C LEU A 48 -23.90 -23.10 -14.97
N THR A 49 -23.30 -23.04 -16.16
CA THR A 49 -23.96 -23.52 -17.38
C THR A 49 -23.99 -25.05 -17.44
N PHE A 50 -25.02 -25.57 -18.11
CA PHE A 50 -25.16 -27.00 -18.30
C PHE A 50 -24.27 -27.49 -19.45
N ALA A 51 -23.14 -28.13 -19.11
CA ALA A 51 -22.22 -28.73 -20.07
C ALA A 51 -22.42 -30.26 -20.27
N GLY A 52 -23.49 -30.84 -19.69
CA GLY A 52 -23.82 -32.27 -19.76
C GLY A 52 -24.12 -32.93 -18.40
N LYS A 53 -24.40 -34.25 -18.38
CA LYS A 53 -24.75 -34.97 -17.13
C LYS A 53 -23.62 -34.84 -16.09
N LYS A 54 -23.98 -34.59 -14.82
CA LYS A 54 -23.04 -34.39 -13.70
C LYS A 54 -22.06 -33.21 -13.92
N THR A 55 -22.53 -32.10 -14.47
CA THR A 55 -21.74 -30.84 -14.60
C THR A 55 -22.20 -29.80 -13.60
N VAL A 56 -23.51 -29.67 -13.43
CA VAL A 56 -24.13 -28.82 -12.42
C VAL A 56 -24.52 -29.68 -11.20
N PRO A 57 -24.02 -29.39 -10.00
CA PRO A 57 -24.43 -30.10 -8.80
C PRO A 57 -25.85 -29.71 -8.37
N ARG A 58 -26.57 -30.62 -7.70
CA ARG A 58 -27.92 -30.34 -7.17
C ARG A 58 -27.92 -29.22 -6.10
N ALA A 59 -26.85 -29.16 -5.31
CA ALA A 59 -26.62 -28.15 -4.29
C ALA A 59 -25.10 -27.95 -4.12
N LEU A 60 -24.66 -26.76 -3.71
CA LEU A 60 -23.25 -26.50 -3.46
C LEU A 60 -22.89 -27.15 -2.12
N ARG A 61 -21.94 -28.07 -2.16
CA ARG A 61 -21.40 -28.72 -0.97
C ARG A 61 -20.19 -27.95 -0.47
N LYS A 62 -20.10 -27.73 0.85
CA LYS A 62 -19.11 -26.81 1.44
C LYS A 62 -17.67 -27.26 1.28
N ASP A 63 -17.46 -28.56 1.19
CA ASP A 63 -16.18 -29.25 1.02
C ASP A 63 -15.63 -29.13 -0.41
N HIS A 64 -16.51 -29.02 -1.41
CA HIS A 64 -16.12 -28.95 -2.81
C HIS A 64 -15.66 -27.56 -3.26
N TRP A 65 -16.11 -26.50 -2.59
CA TRP A 65 -15.88 -25.12 -3.00
C TRP A 65 -14.93 -24.42 -2.04
N LYS A 66 -13.77 -24.03 -2.56
CA LYS A 66 -12.73 -23.31 -1.82
C LYS A 66 -12.63 -21.87 -2.32
N PRO A 67 -12.32 -20.89 -1.45
CA PRO A 67 -12.01 -19.53 -1.91
C PRO A 67 -10.77 -19.57 -2.82
N PHE A 68 -10.83 -18.83 -3.92
CA PHE A 68 -9.82 -18.82 -4.99
C PHE A 68 -9.03 -17.52 -4.97
N PHE A 69 -9.72 -16.39 -5.15
CA PHE A 69 -9.17 -15.06 -4.93
C PHE A 69 -10.25 -14.12 -4.36
N THR A 70 -9.82 -13.06 -3.70
CA THR A 70 -10.68 -11.95 -3.27
C THR A 70 -10.12 -10.67 -3.84
N ALA A 71 -10.88 -9.97 -4.68
CA ALA A 71 -10.50 -8.65 -5.19
C ALA A 71 -11.18 -7.57 -4.34
N LYS A 72 -10.39 -6.65 -3.79
CA LYS A 72 -10.85 -5.48 -3.04
C LYS A 72 -10.68 -4.25 -3.90
N PHE A 73 -11.69 -3.38 -3.86
CA PHE A 73 -11.74 -2.11 -4.57
C PHE A 73 -12.01 -1.02 -3.54
N GLY A 74 -11.25 0.07 -3.57
CA GLY A 74 -11.56 1.28 -2.80
C GLY A 74 -12.91 1.88 -3.17
N LEU A 75 -13.33 1.73 -4.43
CA LEU A 75 -14.57 2.26 -4.98
C LEU A 75 -15.63 1.16 -5.21
N PRO A 76 -16.79 1.19 -4.52
CA PRO A 76 -17.78 0.11 -4.61
C PRO A 76 -18.39 -0.10 -6.00
N HIS A 77 -18.67 0.97 -6.75
CA HIS A 77 -19.25 0.87 -8.09
C HIS A 77 -18.23 0.36 -9.12
N GLN A 78 -16.92 0.58 -8.92
CA GLN A 78 -15.85 0.03 -9.76
C GLN A 78 -15.85 -1.50 -9.64
N GLY A 79 -15.97 -2.02 -8.42
CA GLY A 79 -16.10 -3.46 -8.19
C GLY A 79 -17.42 -4.03 -8.72
N LEU A 80 -18.54 -3.31 -8.67
CA LEU A 80 -19.79 -3.74 -9.34
C LEU A 80 -19.64 -3.83 -10.86
N LYS A 81 -18.97 -2.85 -11.49
CA LYS A 81 -18.66 -2.88 -12.93
C LYS A 81 -17.76 -4.07 -13.25
N ALA A 82 -16.71 -4.31 -12.45
CA ALA A 82 -15.80 -5.44 -12.61
C ALA A 82 -16.54 -6.78 -12.45
N PHE A 83 -17.38 -6.93 -11.42
CA PHE A 83 -18.19 -8.13 -11.17
C PHE A 83 -19.11 -8.46 -12.34
N LYS A 84 -19.79 -7.44 -12.89
CA LYS A 84 -20.62 -7.60 -14.08
C LYS A 84 -19.80 -8.11 -15.27
N LYS A 85 -18.63 -7.51 -15.51
CA LYS A 85 -17.73 -7.93 -16.59
C LYS A 85 -17.22 -9.36 -16.41
N LEU A 86 -16.71 -9.71 -15.24
CA LEU A 86 -16.25 -11.08 -14.95
C LEU A 86 -17.31 -12.14 -15.24
N ARG A 87 -18.59 -11.85 -14.94
CA ARG A 87 -19.70 -12.74 -15.27
C ARG A 87 -20.02 -12.80 -16.76
N GLU A 88 -19.95 -11.67 -17.47
CA GLU A 88 -20.10 -11.62 -18.93
C GLU A 88 -19.01 -12.45 -19.62
N TRP A 89 -17.74 -12.26 -19.23
CA TRP A 89 -16.60 -12.96 -19.79
C TRP A 89 -16.65 -14.46 -19.55
N ARG A 90 -16.98 -14.88 -18.33
CA ARG A 90 -17.21 -16.29 -18.03
C ARG A 90 -18.29 -16.91 -18.91
N MET A 91 -19.44 -16.24 -19.08
CA MET A 91 -20.51 -16.72 -19.94
C MET A 91 -20.03 -16.88 -21.39
N MET A 92 -19.22 -15.94 -21.87
CA MET A 92 -18.60 -16.01 -23.19
C MET A 92 -17.63 -17.19 -23.33
N HIS A 93 -16.79 -17.46 -22.32
CA HIS A 93 -15.88 -18.61 -22.34
C HIS A 93 -16.61 -19.95 -22.34
N GLU A 94 -17.74 -20.05 -21.66
CA GLU A 94 -18.54 -21.28 -21.61
C GLU A 94 -19.35 -21.50 -22.91
N LEU A 95 -19.82 -20.41 -23.56
CA LEU A 95 -20.66 -20.50 -24.76
C LEU A 95 -19.89 -20.43 -26.08
N ASN A 96 -18.83 -19.62 -26.17
CA ASN A 96 -18.13 -19.28 -27.41
C ASN A 96 -16.66 -19.69 -27.36
N TRP A 97 -16.40 -21.00 -27.32
CA TRP A 97 -15.06 -21.59 -27.34
C TRP A 97 -14.79 -22.28 -28.69
N ASP A 98 -13.53 -22.25 -29.15
CA ASP A 98 -13.12 -22.90 -30.39
C ASP A 98 -12.85 -24.40 -30.16
N PRO A 99 -13.50 -25.32 -30.89
CA PRO A 99 -13.25 -26.75 -30.76
C PRO A 99 -11.81 -27.21 -31.00
N LYS A 100 -10.99 -26.41 -31.69
CA LYS A 100 -9.58 -26.73 -31.97
C LYS A 100 -8.65 -26.55 -30.75
N THR A 101 -9.06 -25.79 -29.74
CA THR A 101 -8.24 -25.52 -28.54
C THR A 101 -8.23 -26.68 -27.55
N ILE A 102 -9.10 -27.67 -27.73
CA ILE A 102 -9.23 -28.82 -26.83
C ILE A 102 -8.06 -29.79 -27.09
N LYS A 103 -7.10 -29.80 -26.16
CA LYS A 103 -6.03 -30.80 -26.15
C LYS A 103 -6.62 -32.22 -25.99
N PRO A 104 -6.02 -33.22 -26.65
CA PRO A 104 -6.37 -34.60 -26.39
C PRO A 104 -6.15 -34.97 -24.92
N LEU A 105 -6.97 -35.87 -24.40
CA LEU A 105 -6.87 -36.30 -23.00
C LEU A 105 -5.54 -37.04 -22.83
N GLU A 106 -4.61 -36.45 -22.08
CA GLU A 106 -3.39 -37.12 -21.64
C GLU A 106 -3.79 -38.38 -20.85
N ARG A 107 -3.46 -39.54 -21.40
CA ARG A 107 -3.55 -40.81 -20.69
C ARG A 107 -2.14 -41.16 -20.20
N THR A 108 -2.06 -41.89 -19.10
CA THR A 108 -0.80 -42.54 -18.72
C THR A 108 -0.43 -43.55 -19.80
N LEU A 109 0.87 -43.75 -20.08
CA LEU A 109 1.35 -44.66 -21.13
C LEU A 109 0.69 -46.05 -21.02
N GLU A 110 0.60 -46.59 -19.81
CA GLU A 110 -0.09 -47.85 -19.48
C GLU A 110 -1.56 -47.87 -19.96
N LYS A 111 -2.31 -46.76 -19.82
CA LYS A 111 -3.72 -46.67 -20.27
C LYS A 111 -3.86 -46.43 -21.77
N GLU A 112 -2.80 -46.01 -22.43
CA GLU A 112 -2.76 -45.95 -23.89
C GLU A 112 -2.48 -47.32 -24.47
N GLU A 113 -1.60 -48.09 -23.84
CA GLU A 113 -1.28 -49.50 -24.16
C GLU A 113 -2.51 -50.39 -23.94
N GLU A 114 -3.13 -50.38 -22.75
CA GLU A 114 -4.38 -51.12 -22.48
C GLU A 114 -5.48 -50.82 -23.50
N LYS A 115 -5.57 -49.57 -23.97
CA LYS A 115 -6.59 -49.18 -24.95
C LYS A 115 -6.23 -49.60 -26.36
N LYS A 116 -4.93 -49.68 -26.70
CA LYS A 116 -4.45 -50.23 -27.97
C LYS A 116 -4.69 -51.73 -27.99
N GLU A 117 -4.38 -52.44 -26.91
CA GLU A 117 -4.67 -53.85 -26.72
C GLU A 117 -6.18 -54.12 -26.80
N GLU A 118 -7.03 -53.33 -26.09
CA GLU A 118 -8.49 -53.42 -26.23
C GLU A 118 -8.95 -53.16 -27.68
N LEU A 119 -8.27 -52.29 -28.43
CA LEU A 119 -8.61 -52.00 -29.83
C LEU A 119 -8.20 -53.15 -30.76
N GLU A 120 -7.04 -53.74 -30.53
CA GLU A 120 -6.50 -54.89 -31.26
C GLU A 120 -7.36 -56.14 -31.01
N GLU A 121 -7.70 -56.43 -29.75
CA GLU A 121 -8.65 -57.50 -29.40
C GLU A 121 -10.03 -57.27 -30.04
N LEU A 122 -10.49 -56.01 -30.11
CA LEU A 122 -11.76 -55.67 -30.76
C LEU A 122 -11.72 -55.84 -32.28
N ASP A 123 -10.59 -55.56 -32.93
CA ASP A 123 -10.41 -55.79 -34.38
C ASP A 123 -10.29 -57.30 -34.68
N GLU A 124 -9.65 -58.08 -33.81
CA GLU A 124 -9.58 -59.55 -33.90
C GLU A 124 -10.97 -60.21 -33.74
N LEU A 125 -11.86 -59.62 -32.93
CA LEU A 125 -13.24 -60.09 -32.70
C LEU A 125 -14.28 -59.57 -33.73
N GLY A 126 -13.83 -58.94 -34.83
CA GLY A 126 -14.70 -58.49 -35.93
C GLY A 126 -15.23 -57.05 -35.81
N GLY A 127 -14.54 -56.20 -35.05
CA GLY A 127 -14.81 -54.77 -34.92
C GLY A 127 -16.00 -54.42 -34.01
N ARG A 128 -16.21 -53.12 -33.77
CA ARG A 128 -17.35 -52.64 -32.98
C ARG A 128 -18.66 -52.87 -33.72
N ARG A 129 -19.55 -53.71 -33.16
CA ARG A 129 -20.94 -53.79 -33.61
C ARG A 129 -21.61 -52.41 -33.53
N PRO A 130 -22.20 -51.88 -34.62
CA PRO A 130 -23.01 -50.66 -34.56
C PRO A 130 -24.14 -50.84 -33.53
N GLY A 131 -24.13 -50.07 -32.43
CA GLY A 131 -25.20 -50.07 -31.42
C GLY A 131 -24.96 -50.90 -30.14
N GLY A 132 -23.73 -51.30 -29.81
CA GLY A 132 -23.42 -52.05 -28.58
C GLY A 132 -23.71 -51.32 -27.24
N ARG A 133 -23.99 -52.10 -26.19
CA ARG A 133 -24.28 -51.61 -24.82
C ARG A 133 -23.08 -50.86 -24.22
N ARG A 134 -23.21 -49.53 -24.12
CA ARG A 134 -22.23 -48.53 -23.67
C ARG A 134 -21.28 -48.07 -24.77
N ASP A 135 -21.85 -47.35 -25.74
CA ASP A 135 -21.15 -46.25 -26.36
C ASP A 135 -20.80 -45.24 -25.25
N ARG A 136 -19.63 -45.40 -24.62
CA ARG A 136 -19.10 -44.42 -23.66
C ARG A 136 -19.14 -43.07 -24.37
N LEU A 137 -19.62 -42.03 -23.68
CA LEU A 137 -19.65 -40.66 -24.21
C LEU A 137 -18.36 -40.41 -25.00
N SER A 138 -18.47 -40.04 -26.29
CA SER A 138 -17.28 -39.96 -27.15
C SER A 138 -16.17 -39.18 -26.45
N ASP A 139 -14.91 -39.63 -26.57
CA ASP A 139 -13.76 -39.02 -25.89
C ASP A 139 -13.75 -37.49 -26.10
N TRP A 140 -14.14 -37.06 -27.30
CA TRP A 140 -14.49 -35.69 -27.66
C TRP A 140 -15.46 -34.99 -26.68
N LYS A 141 -16.65 -35.55 -26.43
CA LYS A 141 -17.65 -34.98 -25.52
C LYS A 141 -17.15 -34.92 -24.07
N LEU A 142 -16.31 -35.86 -23.65
CA LEU A 142 -15.72 -35.86 -22.31
C LEU A 142 -14.66 -34.76 -22.16
N ARG A 143 -13.81 -34.58 -23.18
CA ARG A 143 -12.81 -33.51 -23.28
C ARG A 143 -13.47 -32.14 -23.33
N LYS A 144 -14.47 -31.98 -24.20
CA LYS A 144 -15.32 -30.78 -24.28
C LYS A 144 -15.90 -30.42 -22.93
N LYS A 145 -16.51 -31.40 -22.24
CA LYS A 145 -17.07 -31.19 -20.90
C LYS A 145 -15.99 -30.71 -19.91
N LYS A 146 -14.82 -31.35 -19.87
CA LYS A 146 -13.71 -30.94 -18.97
C LYS A 146 -13.18 -29.55 -19.29
N HIS A 147 -13.02 -29.25 -20.57
CA HIS A 147 -12.56 -27.94 -21.04
C HIS A 147 -13.52 -26.82 -20.64
N ILE A 148 -14.82 -26.97 -20.91
CA ILE A 148 -15.84 -25.99 -20.51
C ILE A 148 -15.91 -25.82 -18.99
N MET A 149 -15.66 -26.88 -18.20
CA MET A 149 -15.66 -26.79 -16.74
C MET A 149 -14.41 -26.10 -16.17
N ASN A 150 -13.25 -26.23 -16.83
CA ASN A 150 -12.01 -25.62 -16.35
C ASN A 150 -11.99 -24.12 -16.66
N GLN A 151 -12.46 -23.31 -15.71
CA GLN A 151 -12.55 -21.86 -15.84
C GLN A 151 -11.60 -21.12 -14.89
N ALA A 152 -10.77 -21.84 -14.13
CA ALA A 152 -9.86 -21.24 -13.14
C ALA A 152 -8.78 -20.36 -13.77
N GLU A 153 -8.20 -20.80 -14.89
CA GLU A 153 -7.19 -20.03 -15.61
C GLU A 153 -7.83 -18.83 -16.33
N ASN A 154 -8.97 -19.07 -16.99
CA ASN A 154 -9.73 -18.03 -17.66
C ASN A 154 -10.20 -16.94 -16.71
N SER A 155 -10.65 -17.28 -15.49
CA SER A 155 -11.12 -16.28 -14.52
C SER A 155 -10.03 -15.33 -14.04
N VAL A 156 -8.79 -15.83 -13.92
CA VAL A 156 -7.64 -14.97 -13.60
C VAL A 156 -7.29 -14.07 -14.76
N ALA A 157 -7.26 -14.62 -15.98
CA ALA A 157 -7.01 -13.84 -17.19
C ALA A 157 -8.10 -12.78 -17.40
N ASP A 158 -9.37 -13.10 -17.12
CA ASP A 158 -10.50 -12.17 -17.19
C ASP A 158 -10.37 -11.06 -16.16
N LEU A 159 -9.98 -11.37 -14.92
CA LEU A 159 -9.73 -10.37 -13.89
C LEU A 159 -8.64 -9.39 -14.31
N ALA A 160 -7.51 -9.92 -14.79
CA ALA A 160 -6.42 -9.12 -15.31
C ALA A 160 -6.89 -8.23 -16.48
N ALA A 161 -7.64 -8.78 -17.44
CA ALA A 161 -8.16 -8.04 -18.59
C ALA A 161 -9.15 -6.94 -18.18
N VAL A 162 -10.02 -7.20 -17.21
CA VAL A 162 -10.97 -6.22 -16.67
C VAL A 162 -10.23 -5.06 -16.00
N LEU A 163 -9.21 -5.35 -15.18
CA LEU A 163 -8.43 -4.31 -14.52
C LEU A 163 -7.59 -3.48 -15.52
N MET A 164 -6.98 -4.12 -16.52
CA MET A 164 -6.32 -3.41 -17.63
C MET A 164 -7.28 -2.52 -18.42
N GLN A 165 -8.54 -2.94 -18.57
CA GLN A 165 -9.56 -2.11 -19.22
C GLN A 165 -9.93 -0.90 -18.36
N GLN A 166 -10.00 -1.07 -17.03
CA GLN A 166 -10.22 0.03 -16.09
C GLN A 166 -9.05 1.02 -16.09
N GLU A 167 -7.80 0.53 -16.18
CA GLU A 167 -6.60 1.36 -16.31
C GLU A 167 -6.63 2.24 -17.55
N LYS A 168 -6.91 1.65 -18.72
CA LYS A 168 -7.04 2.40 -19.97
C LYS A 168 -8.15 3.46 -19.90
N GLN A 169 -9.24 3.15 -19.21
CA GLN A 169 -10.30 4.13 -18.99
C GLN A 169 -9.82 5.26 -18.08
N ALA A 170 -9.12 4.95 -17.00
CA ALA A 170 -8.53 5.95 -16.10
C ALA A 170 -7.50 6.85 -16.82
N ILE A 171 -6.60 6.29 -17.62
CA ILE A 171 -5.62 7.04 -18.43
C ILE A 171 -6.32 7.92 -19.48
N GLY A 172 -7.33 7.38 -20.17
CA GLY A 172 -8.12 8.18 -21.12
C GLY A 172 -8.82 9.36 -20.44
N PHE A 173 -9.23 9.21 -19.18
CA PHE A 173 -9.73 10.34 -18.38
C PHE A 173 -8.62 11.33 -18.01
N SER A 174 -7.43 10.87 -17.61
CA SER A 174 -6.33 11.77 -17.25
C SER A 174 -5.87 12.62 -18.43
N GLU A 175 -5.77 12.08 -19.64
CA GLU A 175 -5.40 12.87 -20.84
C GLU A 175 -6.45 13.96 -21.17
N VAL A 176 -7.74 13.63 -21.04
CA VAL A 176 -8.82 14.59 -21.23
C VAL A 176 -8.80 15.65 -20.13
N ASN A 177 -8.51 15.24 -18.90
CA ASN A 177 -8.36 16.12 -17.75
C ASN A 177 -7.16 17.06 -17.95
N GLU A 178 -6.01 16.54 -18.39
CA GLU A 178 -4.79 17.31 -18.67
C GLU A 178 -5.02 18.35 -19.78
N LYS A 179 -5.67 17.96 -20.88
CA LYS A 179 -6.06 18.91 -21.94
C LYS A 179 -6.95 20.00 -21.39
N TYR A 180 -7.98 19.63 -20.64
CA TYR A 180 -8.86 20.59 -19.99
C TYR A 180 -8.09 21.52 -19.03
N THR A 181 -7.15 20.98 -18.26
CA THR A 181 -6.33 21.80 -17.34
C THR A 181 -5.39 22.73 -18.09
N ASN A 182 -4.83 22.31 -19.21
CA ASN A 182 -3.96 23.15 -20.04
C ASN A 182 -4.78 24.27 -20.69
N ASP A 183 -5.95 23.94 -21.24
CA ASP A 183 -6.88 24.94 -21.77
C ASP A 183 -7.30 25.93 -20.67
N ALA A 184 -7.51 25.44 -19.44
CA ALA A 184 -7.84 26.28 -18.28
C ALA A 184 -6.71 27.27 -17.93
N ILE A 185 -5.45 26.82 -17.93
CA ILE A 185 -4.29 27.68 -17.65
C ILE A 185 -4.23 28.86 -18.63
N GLU A 186 -4.65 28.68 -19.89
CA GLU A 186 -4.60 29.77 -20.88
C GLU A 186 -5.64 30.86 -20.64
N TRP A 187 -6.85 30.51 -20.17
CA TRP A 187 -7.94 31.48 -20.00
C TRP A 187 -8.09 32.02 -18.57
N ILE A 188 -7.65 31.29 -17.54
CA ILE A 188 -7.76 31.73 -16.13
C ILE A 188 -7.12 33.11 -15.91
N PRO A 189 -5.87 33.39 -16.36
CA PRO A 189 -5.27 34.71 -16.15
C PRO A 189 -6.05 35.82 -16.84
N LYS A 190 -6.55 35.55 -18.04
CA LYS A 190 -7.33 36.52 -18.83
C LYS A 190 -8.66 36.86 -18.13
N LEU A 191 -9.37 35.87 -17.60
CA LEU A 191 -10.66 36.08 -16.92
C LEU A 191 -10.51 36.59 -15.48
N ALA A 192 -9.39 36.32 -14.82
CA ALA A 192 -9.08 36.85 -13.50
C ALA A 192 -8.79 38.36 -13.55
N SER A 193 -8.01 38.78 -14.54
CA SER A 193 -7.59 40.18 -14.71
C SER A 193 -8.65 41.05 -15.37
N ASN A 194 -9.41 40.52 -16.35
CA ASN A 194 -10.38 41.29 -17.13
C ASN A 194 -11.82 40.95 -16.73
N GLU A 195 -12.50 41.89 -16.07
CA GLU A 195 -13.90 41.77 -15.65
C GLU A 195 -14.86 41.62 -16.86
N SER A 196 -14.64 42.37 -17.93
CA SER A 196 -15.47 42.32 -19.14
C SER A 196 -15.41 40.94 -19.84
N ALA A 197 -14.22 40.40 -20.03
CA ALA A 197 -14.01 39.08 -20.62
C ALA A 197 -14.68 37.97 -19.78
N ARG A 198 -14.71 38.13 -18.45
CA ARG A 198 -15.40 37.21 -17.54
C ARG A 198 -16.90 37.24 -17.75
N GLN A 199 -17.49 38.42 -17.87
CA GLN A 199 -18.92 38.59 -18.13
C GLN A 199 -19.34 37.97 -19.47
N GLU A 200 -18.58 38.23 -20.54
CA GLU A 200 -18.81 37.60 -21.86
C GLU A 200 -18.78 36.06 -21.80
N LYS A 201 -17.83 35.50 -21.04
CA LYS A 201 -17.75 34.06 -20.84
C LYS A 201 -18.97 33.53 -20.07
N LEU A 202 -19.39 34.20 -19.00
CA LEU A 202 -20.58 33.82 -18.23
C LEU A 202 -21.85 33.84 -19.10
N ASP A 203 -22.00 34.86 -19.95
CA ASP A 203 -23.11 34.97 -20.88
C ASP A 203 -23.11 33.84 -21.92
N SER A 204 -21.92 33.47 -22.42
CA SER A 204 -21.78 32.34 -23.34
C SER A 204 -22.21 31.01 -22.69
N ILE A 205 -21.90 30.81 -21.40
CA ILE A 205 -22.28 29.61 -20.65
C ILE A 205 -23.79 29.60 -20.39
N ASN A 206 -24.38 30.73 -20.04
CA ASN A 206 -25.83 30.86 -19.86
C ASN A 206 -26.59 30.52 -21.15
N LYS A 207 -26.11 30.99 -22.31
CA LYS A 207 -26.69 30.64 -23.62
C LYS A 207 -26.60 29.15 -23.91
N GLN A 208 -25.49 28.48 -23.56
CA GLN A 208 -25.33 27.04 -23.71
C GLN A 208 -26.26 26.25 -22.77
N LEU A 209 -26.42 26.70 -21.51
CA LEU A 209 -27.34 26.11 -20.55
C LEU A 209 -28.79 26.17 -21.07
N GLU A 210 -29.20 27.31 -21.60
CA GLU A 210 -30.53 27.48 -22.17
C GLU A 210 -30.78 26.54 -23.35
N GLN A 211 -29.81 26.40 -24.27
CA GLN A 211 -29.89 25.44 -25.38
C GLN A 211 -30.00 23.98 -24.91
N LEU A 212 -29.25 23.59 -23.88
CA LEU A 212 -29.31 22.24 -23.33
C LEU A 212 -30.65 21.98 -22.62
N GLU A 213 -31.15 22.95 -21.87
CA GLU A 213 -32.46 22.87 -21.21
C GLU A 213 -33.59 22.77 -22.25
N GLN A 214 -33.52 23.51 -23.36
CA GLN A 214 -34.42 23.37 -24.50
C GLN A 214 -34.36 21.96 -25.12
N LYS A 215 -33.16 21.41 -25.35
CA LYS A 215 -33.00 20.02 -25.85
C LYS A 215 -33.62 19.00 -24.89
N VAL A 216 -33.48 19.19 -23.58
CA VAL A 216 -34.12 18.32 -22.58
C VAL A 216 -35.64 18.43 -22.65
N LYS A 217 -36.21 19.63 -22.81
CA LYS A 217 -37.66 19.83 -22.98
C LYS A 217 -38.17 19.12 -24.23
N VAL A 218 -37.53 19.32 -25.39
CA VAL A 218 -37.89 18.67 -26.66
C VAL A 218 -37.86 17.14 -26.55
N VAL A 219 -36.81 16.57 -25.95
CA VAL A 219 -36.73 15.11 -25.78
C VAL A 219 -37.78 14.61 -24.77
N LYS A 220 -38.08 15.37 -23.70
CA LYS A 220 -39.14 15.01 -22.74
C LYS A 220 -40.52 15.03 -23.39
N GLU A 221 -40.81 16.02 -24.21
CA GLU A 221 -42.06 16.13 -24.99
C GLU A 221 -42.20 14.98 -25.99
N GLN A 222 -41.10 14.56 -26.63
CA GLN A 222 -41.07 13.38 -27.50
C GLN A 222 -41.33 12.07 -26.74
N THR A 223 -40.87 11.95 -25.48
CA THR A 223 -41.01 10.74 -24.65
C THR A 223 -42.40 10.58 -24.01
N GLY A 224 -43.47 10.99 -24.68
CA GLY A 224 -44.84 11.19 -24.15
C GLY A 224 -45.51 10.08 -23.31
N LYS A 225 -44.85 8.95 -23.01
CA LYS A 225 -45.09 8.03 -21.87
C LYS A 225 -43.86 7.13 -21.63
N ARG A 226 -43.73 6.64 -20.39
CA ARG A 226 -42.66 5.77 -19.84
C ARG A 226 -42.18 4.70 -20.85
N TYR A 227 -40.86 4.52 -20.95
CA TYR A 227 -40.12 3.29 -21.38
C TYR A 227 -39.23 3.31 -22.64
N ASP A 228 -38.88 4.45 -23.23
CA ASP A 228 -37.79 4.46 -24.22
C ASP A 228 -36.41 4.63 -23.56
N LEU A 229 -35.70 3.51 -23.34
CA LEU A 229 -34.35 3.49 -22.73
C LEU A 229 -33.34 4.37 -23.48
N SER A 230 -33.47 4.49 -24.80
CA SER A 230 -32.59 5.31 -25.65
C SER A 230 -32.77 6.81 -25.39
N LEU A 231 -34.02 7.29 -25.40
CA LEU A 231 -34.35 8.70 -25.13
C LEU A 231 -34.07 9.06 -23.66
N ALA A 232 -34.34 8.14 -22.73
CA ALA A 232 -33.99 8.29 -21.31
C ALA A 232 -32.46 8.36 -21.07
N SER A 233 -31.67 7.70 -21.91
CA SER A 233 -30.20 7.83 -21.91
C SER A 233 -29.78 9.21 -22.41
N LYS A 234 -30.39 9.72 -23.49
CA LYS A 234 -30.13 11.07 -24.02
C LYS A 234 -30.45 12.17 -23.00
N VAL A 235 -31.59 12.07 -22.31
CA VAL A 235 -31.96 13.01 -21.23
C VAL A 235 -30.94 12.97 -20.09
N ARG A 236 -30.44 11.78 -19.72
CA ARG A 236 -29.37 11.65 -18.72
C ARG A 236 -28.07 12.32 -19.16
N ASN A 237 -27.69 12.15 -20.42
CA ASN A 237 -26.49 12.78 -20.98
C ASN A 237 -26.61 14.31 -20.99
N TYR A 238 -27.73 14.86 -21.46
CA TYR A 238 -27.95 16.31 -21.43
C TYR A 238 -28.00 16.86 -20.00
N ASN A 239 -28.63 16.16 -19.05
CA ASN A 239 -28.61 16.58 -17.64
C ASN A 239 -27.20 16.52 -17.04
N ARG A 240 -26.35 15.59 -17.49
CA ARG A 240 -24.93 15.55 -17.12
C ARG A 240 -24.19 16.77 -17.68
N GLU A 241 -24.40 17.11 -18.94
CA GLU A 241 -23.82 18.32 -19.56
C GLU A 241 -24.29 19.61 -18.88
N ILE A 242 -25.58 19.71 -18.53
CA ILE A 242 -26.12 20.86 -17.76
C ILE A 242 -25.40 20.99 -16.42
N ARG A 243 -25.17 19.88 -15.70
CA ARG A 243 -24.42 19.92 -14.43
C ARG A 243 -23.00 20.43 -14.64
N LEU A 244 -22.30 19.92 -15.65
CA LEU A 244 -20.93 20.35 -15.98
C LEU A 244 -20.85 21.83 -16.35
N LYS A 245 -21.86 22.36 -17.06
CA LYS A 245 -21.92 23.79 -17.40
C LYS A 245 -22.29 24.67 -16.21
N LYS A 246 -23.15 24.21 -15.30
CA LYS A 246 -23.44 24.90 -14.04
C LYS A 246 -22.22 24.94 -13.12
N THR A 247 -21.42 23.87 -13.09
CA THR A 247 -20.14 23.89 -12.38
C THR A 247 -19.15 24.87 -13.05
N GLU A 248 -19.00 24.83 -14.38
CA GLU A 248 -18.15 25.80 -15.11
C GLU A 248 -18.56 27.25 -14.78
N TYR A 249 -19.85 27.57 -14.81
CA TYR A 249 -20.39 28.88 -14.42
C TYR A 249 -19.96 29.28 -13.00
N TYR A 250 -20.20 28.42 -12.00
CA TYR A 250 -19.86 28.69 -10.61
C TYR A 250 -18.35 28.94 -10.42
N HIS A 251 -17.51 28.18 -11.13
CA HIS A 251 -16.07 28.36 -11.04
C HIS A 251 -15.59 29.65 -11.72
N VAL A 252 -16.16 30.04 -12.86
CA VAL A 252 -15.84 31.31 -13.52
C VAL A 252 -16.33 32.49 -12.67
N SER A 253 -17.50 32.39 -12.03
CA SER A 253 -18.05 33.46 -11.19
C SER A 253 -17.28 33.65 -9.88
N THR A 254 -16.82 32.57 -9.25
CA THR A 254 -16.05 32.60 -7.98
C THR A 254 -14.55 32.74 -8.17
N LEU A 255 -14.09 32.89 -9.42
CA LEU A 255 -12.67 32.90 -9.76
C LEU A 255 -11.86 33.98 -9.01
N PRO A 256 -12.33 35.24 -8.87
CA PRO A 256 -11.58 36.27 -8.15
C PRO A 256 -11.37 35.96 -6.66
N GLU A 257 -12.37 35.38 -6.00
CA GLU A 257 -12.29 34.99 -4.59
C GLU A 257 -11.29 33.83 -4.41
N LYS A 258 -11.37 32.83 -5.29
CA LYS A 258 -10.44 31.69 -5.29
C LYS A 258 -9.01 32.09 -5.60
N VAL A 259 -8.81 33.07 -6.49
CA VAL A 259 -7.49 33.66 -6.75
C VAL A 259 -6.95 34.32 -5.49
N LYS A 260 -7.75 35.10 -4.76
CA LYS A 260 -7.33 35.72 -3.49
C LYS A 260 -6.98 34.67 -2.44
N GLU A 261 -7.77 33.62 -2.30
CA GLU A 261 -7.48 32.51 -1.36
C GLU A 261 -6.20 31.73 -1.74
N ALA A 262 -6.00 31.47 -3.05
CA ALA A 262 -4.81 30.80 -3.54
C ALA A 262 -3.55 31.67 -3.35
N ALA A 263 -3.68 32.97 -3.59
CA ALA A 263 -2.66 33.98 -3.38
C ALA A 263 -2.27 34.10 -1.91
N THR A 264 -3.24 34.23 -0.99
CA THR A 264 -2.93 34.29 0.45
C THR A 264 -2.24 33.01 0.93
N LYS A 265 -2.62 31.84 0.40
CA LYS A 265 -1.99 30.56 0.72
C LYS A 265 -0.60 30.37 0.11
N THR A 266 -0.34 30.86 -1.11
CA THR A 266 1.02 30.84 -1.71
C THR A 266 1.95 31.75 -0.94
N LEU A 267 1.52 32.98 -0.69
CA LEU A 267 2.30 33.97 0.06
C LEU A 267 2.53 33.52 1.51
N SER A 268 1.56 32.91 2.18
CA SER A 268 1.75 32.40 3.54
C SER A 268 2.81 31.30 3.62
N GLU A 269 2.81 30.36 2.68
CA GLU A 269 3.82 29.30 2.61
C GLU A 269 5.21 29.86 2.30
N GLN A 270 5.33 30.78 1.35
CA GLN A 270 6.61 31.42 1.02
C GLN A 270 7.15 32.21 2.22
N LYS A 271 6.33 33.08 2.82
CA LYS A 271 6.74 33.92 3.94
C LYS A 271 6.99 33.12 5.23
N SER A 272 6.26 32.03 5.45
CA SER A 272 6.55 31.11 6.56
C SER A 272 7.82 30.30 6.35
N ALA A 273 8.16 29.95 5.10
CA ALA A 273 9.44 29.33 4.78
C ALA A 273 10.62 30.30 4.99
N GLU A 274 10.47 31.57 4.58
CA GLU A 274 11.45 32.64 4.86
C GLU A 274 11.67 32.80 6.38
N TYR A 275 10.59 32.98 7.14
CA TYR A 275 10.67 33.13 8.60
C TYR A 275 11.26 31.88 9.28
N ALA A 276 10.88 30.67 8.84
CA ALA A 276 11.44 29.44 9.38
C ALA A 276 12.94 29.27 9.06
N ALA A 277 13.42 29.78 7.91
CA ALA A 277 14.84 29.78 7.58
C ALA A 277 15.63 30.70 8.52
N ILE A 278 15.14 31.92 8.74
CA ILE A 278 15.72 32.86 9.70
C ILE A 278 15.72 32.26 11.11
N LEU A 279 14.58 31.71 11.55
CA LEU A 279 14.47 31.09 12.87
C LEU A 279 15.46 29.91 13.04
N LYS A 280 15.67 29.09 12.00
CA LYS A 280 16.69 28.03 12.04
C LYS A 280 18.10 28.57 12.17
N GLU A 281 18.40 29.67 11.47
CA GLU A 281 19.70 30.34 11.55
C GLU A 281 19.93 30.88 12.97
N GLU A 282 18.95 31.60 13.53
CA GLU A 282 18.99 32.14 14.89
C GLU A 282 19.06 31.06 15.97
N ILE A 283 18.34 29.93 15.81
CA ILE A 283 18.49 28.75 16.67
C ILE A 283 19.91 28.18 16.57
N GLY A 284 20.48 28.14 15.37
CA GLY A 284 21.86 27.73 15.13
C GLY A 284 22.88 28.65 15.81
N GLU A 285 22.65 29.96 15.78
CA GLU A 285 23.46 30.96 16.49
C GLU A 285 23.32 30.83 18.00
N GLY A 286 22.10 30.64 18.53
CA GLY A 286 21.86 30.39 19.95
C GLY A 286 22.58 29.12 20.45
N LEU A 287 22.61 28.05 19.64
CA LEU A 287 23.41 26.86 19.93
C LEU A 287 24.92 27.16 19.96
N ARG A 288 25.42 27.98 19.03
CA ARG A 288 26.83 28.42 19.01
C ARG A 288 27.17 29.28 20.23
N GLU A 289 26.26 30.15 20.66
CA GLU A 289 26.42 30.98 21.85
C GLU A 289 26.48 30.11 23.13
N LYS A 290 25.55 29.16 23.29
CA LYS A 290 25.55 28.24 24.43
C LYS A 290 26.72 27.26 24.44
N THR A 291 27.19 26.83 23.27
CA THR A 291 28.44 26.05 23.20
C THR A 291 29.65 26.88 23.64
N ARG A 292 29.75 28.16 23.23
CA ARG A 292 30.80 29.08 23.69
C ARG A 292 30.75 29.30 25.20
N GLU A 293 29.60 29.64 25.77
CA GLU A 293 29.43 29.79 27.23
C GLU A 293 29.90 28.54 27.99
N ARG A 294 29.57 27.35 27.47
CA ARG A 294 29.96 26.09 28.10
C ARG A 294 31.45 25.80 27.95
N GLN A 295 32.04 26.13 26.79
CA GLN A 295 33.49 26.06 26.59
C GLN A 295 34.23 26.96 27.58
N GLU A 296 33.76 28.19 27.78
CA GLU A 296 34.30 29.12 28.78
C GLU A 296 34.15 28.57 30.20
N ARG A 297 32.99 28.03 30.58
CA ARG A 297 32.82 27.38 31.90
C ARG A 297 33.77 26.21 32.09
N THR A 298 33.94 25.36 31.07
CA THR A 298 34.91 24.26 31.16
C THR A 298 36.35 24.77 31.24
N ALA A 299 36.69 25.83 30.50
CA ALA A 299 38.00 26.45 30.58
C ALA A 299 38.26 27.03 31.98
N ASN A 300 37.29 27.72 32.57
CA ASN A 300 37.38 28.24 33.93
C ASN A 300 37.56 27.12 34.97
N MET A 301 36.83 26.00 34.83
CA MET A 301 37.03 24.83 35.71
C MET A 301 38.42 24.21 35.60
N LEU A 302 39.02 24.20 34.40
CA LEU A 302 40.40 23.71 34.21
C LEU A 302 41.43 24.61 34.90
N VAL A 303 41.22 25.93 34.80
CA VAL A 303 42.04 26.93 35.50
C VAL A 303 41.94 26.75 37.01
N GLU A 304 40.74 26.52 37.56
CA GLU A 304 40.54 26.22 39.00
C GLU A 304 41.28 24.94 39.44
N MET A 305 41.43 23.95 38.57
CA MET A 305 42.19 22.72 38.82
C MET A 305 43.69 22.85 38.53
N GLY A 306 44.15 24.02 38.09
CA GLY A 306 45.55 24.30 37.76
C GLY A 306 46.08 23.48 36.58
N LEU A 307 45.22 23.17 35.60
CA LEU A 307 45.52 22.36 34.42
C LEU A 307 45.43 23.19 33.14
N ASP A 308 46.48 23.16 32.32
CA ASP A 308 46.49 23.82 31.01
C ASP A 308 45.64 23.05 29.98
N ARG A 309 44.72 23.76 29.32
CA ARG A 309 43.82 23.23 28.29
C ARG A 309 44.59 22.54 27.17
N ASP A 310 45.60 23.21 26.63
CA ASP A 310 46.35 22.73 25.46
C ASP A 310 47.15 21.47 25.79
N ARG A 311 47.66 21.39 27.02
CA ARG A 311 48.39 20.22 27.53
C ARG A 311 47.49 18.99 27.66
N LEU A 312 46.22 19.17 28.05
CA LEU A 312 45.23 18.09 28.13
C LEU A 312 44.73 17.61 26.75
N VAL A 313 44.56 18.52 25.79
CA VAL A 313 44.16 18.19 24.42
C VAL A 313 45.27 17.39 23.73
N GLN A 314 46.51 17.87 23.79
CA GLN A 314 47.68 17.14 23.27
C GLN A 314 47.83 15.77 23.92
N ALA A 315 47.64 15.68 25.23
CA ALA A 315 47.74 14.41 25.95
C ALA A 315 46.64 13.43 25.54
N GLN A 316 45.41 13.89 25.28
CA GLN A 316 44.35 13.03 24.75
C GLN A 316 44.60 12.59 23.31
N GLU A 317 45.03 13.49 22.43
CA GLU A 317 45.38 13.14 21.05
C GLU A 317 46.49 12.09 20.99
N GLN A 318 47.52 12.23 21.83
CA GLN A 318 48.57 11.22 21.98
C GLN A 318 48.03 9.90 22.53
N ASN A 319 47.09 9.95 23.48
CA ASN A 319 46.38 8.77 23.97
C ASN A 319 45.60 8.05 22.86
N PHE A 320 44.89 8.79 22.00
CA PHE A 320 44.19 8.23 20.83
C PHE A 320 45.18 7.67 19.79
N ALA A 321 46.34 8.29 19.64
CA ALA A 321 47.45 7.79 18.83
C ALA A 321 48.21 6.61 19.47
N GLY A 322 47.76 6.13 20.64
CA GLY A 322 48.28 4.93 21.30
C GLY A 322 49.49 5.15 22.21
N ASN A 323 49.85 6.40 22.53
CA ASN A 323 50.94 6.72 23.45
C ASN A 323 50.42 7.42 24.73
N PRO A 324 50.28 6.69 25.86
CA PRO A 324 49.58 7.19 27.04
C PRO A 324 50.44 7.96 28.05
N GLU A 325 51.74 8.13 27.78
CA GLU A 325 52.72 8.62 28.75
C GLU A 325 52.37 9.99 29.33
N LEU A 326 51.99 10.95 28.47
CA LEU A 326 51.67 12.32 28.92
C LEU A 326 50.40 12.35 29.80
N MET A 327 49.40 11.54 29.47
CA MET A 327 48.19 11.40 30.30
C MET A 327 48.47 10.70 31.62
N GLN A 328 49.40 9.73 31.65
CA GLN A 328 49.83 9.07 32.88
C GLN A 328 50.60 10.01 33.82
N GLN A 329 51.44 10.90 33.27
CA GLN A 329 52.15 11.92 34.04
C GLN A 329 51.18 12.91 34.69
N ILE A 330 50.21 13.45 33.93
CA ILE A 330 49.18 14.34 34.46
C ILE A 330 48.37 13.65 35.57
N ARG A 331 48.08 12.35 35.41
CA ARG A 331 47.39 11.54 36.43
C ARG A 331 48.21 11.40 37.72
N ALA A 332 49.52 11.19 37.60
CA ALA A 332 50.42 11.06 38.75
C ALA A 332 50.55 12.38 39.53
N GLU A 333 50.72 13.50 38.83
CA GLU A 333 50.80 14.84 39.46
C GLU A 333 49.50 15.21 40.20
N GLN A 334 48.34 14.88 39.63
CA GLN A 334 47.04 15.15 40.25
C GLN A 334 46.74 14.22 41.44
N ALA A 335 47.21 12.97 41.39
CA ALA A 335 47.10 12.06 42.53
C ALA A 335 47.87 12.56 43.74
N GLN A 336 49.09 13.07 43.54
CA GLN A 336 49.91 13.65 44.61
C GLN A 336 49.28 14.91 45.21
N ARG A 337 48.80 15.85 44.38
CA ARG A 337 48.11 17.07 44.87
C ARG A 337 46.82 16.75 45.62
N ALA A 338 46.04 15.78 45.14
CA ALA A 338 44.82 15.35 45.81
C ALA A 338 45.10 14.72 47.20
N GLU A 339 46.21 14.00 47.33
CA GLU A 339 46.67 13.42 48.59
C GLU A 339 47.12 14.51 49.57
N GLU A 340 47.85 15.53 49.09
CA GLU A 340 48.30 16.68 49.89
C GLU A 340 47.16 17.61 50.34
N GLU A 341 46.16 17.87 49.49
CA GLU A 341 44.98 18.67 49.84
C GLU A 341 44.04 17.94 50.81
N TRP A 342 43.89 16.63 50.65
CA TRP A 342 43.03 15.80 51.50
C TRP A 342 43.57 15.69 52.93
N LEU A 343 44.89 15.62 53.09
CA LEU A 343 45.58 15.59 54.39
C LEU A 343 45.39 16.89 55.20
N ARG A 344 45.00 18.01 54.56
CA ARG A 344 44.88 19.32 55.22
C ARG A 344 43.49 19.63 55.81
N GLN A 345 42.42 18.90 55.48
CA GLN A 345 41.07 19.49 55.56
C GLN A 345 40.01 18.90 56.51
N GLN A 346 40.14 17.79 57.24
CA GLN A 346 38.95 17.23 57.92
C GLN A 346 39.18 16.72 59.37
N ASN A 347 38.57 17.42 60.33
CA ASN A 347 38.40 16.98 61.73
C ASN A 347 37.01 16.30 61.88
N PRO A 348 36.92 15.11 62.49
CA PRO A 348 35.66 14.38 62.69
C PRO A 348 34.66 15.13 63.60
N GLU A 349 35.15 15.96 64.51
CA GLU A 349 34.33 16.70 65.49
C GLU A 349 33.39 17.75 64.84
N GLU A 350 33.66 18.21 63.62
CA GLU A 350 32.79 19.15 62.90
C GLU A 350 31.70 18.46 62.06
N LEU A 351 31.86 17.17 61.75
CA LEU A 351 31.00 16.43 60.81
C LEU A 351 29.78 15.80 61.49
N GLU A 352 29.89 15.42 62.77
CA GLU A 352 28.77 14.89 63.56
C GLU A 352 27.64 15.91 63.78
N PRO A 353 27.89 17.16 64.20
CA PRO A 353 26.82 18.16 64.33
C PRO A 353 26.21 18.54 62.97
N GLN A 354 26.99 18.49 61.88
CA GLN A 354 26.48 18.68 60.53
C GLN A 354 25.55 17.55 60.09
N LEU A 355 25.85 16.30 60.47
CA LEU A 355 24.96 15.17 60.18
C LEU A 355 23.63 15.32 60.92
N GLU A 356 23.67 15.72 62.20
CA GLU A 356 22.47 15.94 63.02
C GLU A 356 21.61 17.08 62.46
N GLN A 357 22.24 18.19 62.05
CA GLN A 357 21.55 19.29 61.37
C GLN A 357 20.89 18.83 60.07
N LEU A 358 21.59 18.06 59.24
CA LEU A 358 21.02 17.54 57.99
C LEU A 358 19.90 16.52 58.22
N GLN A 359 19.97 15.73 59.30
CA GLN A 359 18.88 14.83 59.69
C GLN A 359 17.64 15.62 60.11
N ASN A 360 17.80 16.72 60.85
CA ASN A 360 16.70 17.64 61.16
C ASN A 360 16.13 18.27 59.88
N GLU A 361 16.96 18.78 58.98
CA GLU A 361 16.52 19.26 57.65
C GLU A 361 15.75 18.19 56.86
N LEU A 362 16.13 16.92 56.99
CA LEU A 362 15.42 15.82 56.33
C LEU A 362 14.04 15.60 56.94
N THR A 363 13.92 15.67 58.26
CA THR A 363 12.61 15.55 58.92
C THR A 363 11.68 16.69 58.51
N GLU A 364 12.20 17.93 58.44
CA GLU A 364 11.44 19.08 57.98
C GLU A 364 11.05 18.96 56.50
N ALA A 365 11.97 18.59 55.62
CA ALA A 365 11.70 18.42 54.20
C ALA A 365 10.67 17.29 53.95
N THR A 366 10.75 16.21 54.74
CA THR A 366 9.76 15.12 54.70
C THR A 366 8.39 15.61 55.18
N GLN A 367 8.33 16.47 56.19
CA GLN A 367 7.09 17.07 56.67
C GLN A 367 6.50 18.03 55.64
N ARG A 368 7.31 18.91 55.02
CA ARG A 368 6.89 19.77 53.89
C ARG A 368 6.31 18.95 52.74
N CYS A 369 6.95 17.83 52.37
CA CYS A 369 6.42 16.93 51.35
C CYS A 369 5.03 16.36 51.72
N ARG A 370 4.82 16.03 53.00
CA ARG A 370 3.52 15.56 53.49
C ARG A 370 2.48 16.66 53.44
N ASP A 371 2.82 17.86 53.91
CA ASP A 371 1.91 19.00 53.97
C ASP A 371 1.51 19.47 52.56
N SER A 372 2.46 19.60 51.62
CA SER A 372 2.18 19.93 50.22
C SER A 372 1.36 18.84 49.52
N ARG A 373 1.59 17.56 49.85
CA ARG A 373 0.77 16.46 49.33
C ARG A 373 -0.65 16.52 49.89
N GLN A 374 -0.82 16.85 51.16
CA GLN A 374 -2.13 17.00 51.79
C GLN A 374 -2.87 18.20 51.20
N ALA A 375 -2.22 19.34 51.04
CA ALA A 375 -2.80 20.54 50.42
C ALA A 375 -3.26 20.27 48.97
N LEU A 376 -2.51 19.47 48.20
CA LEU A 376 -2.92 19.04 46.87
C LEU A 376 -4.15 18.11 46.91
N ILE A 377 -4.24 17.23 47.91
CA ILE A 377 -5.42 16.36 48.10
C ILE A 377 -6.64 17.19 48.49
N ASP A 378 -6.50 18.14 49.41
CA ASP A 378 -7.60 18.98 49.88
C ASP A 378 -8.11 19.95 48.80
N ALA A 379 -7.24 20.37 47.87
CA ALA A 379 -7.61 21.18 46.71
C ALA A 379 -8.31 20.40 45.58
N GLU A 380 -8.13 19.08 45.53
CA GLU A 380 -8.90 18.22 44.61
C GLU A 380 -10.32 18.04 45.17
N LEU A 381 -11.31 18.76 44.62
CA LEU A 381 -12.75 18.74 45.01
C LEU A 381 -13.46 17.37 44.85
N PHE A 382 -12.72 16.28 44.70
CA PHE A 382 -13.22 14.93 44.46
C PHE A 382 -12.91 14.00 45.64
N ASN A 383 -13.86 13.91 46.58
CA ASN A 383 -13.84 12.94 47.69
C ASN A 383 -14.83 11.81 47.43
N ASP A 384 -14.37 10.73 46.78
CA ASP A 384 -15.08 9.45 46.81
C ASP A 384 -14.71 8.71 48.10
N GLU A 385 -15.43 9.00 49.17
CA GLU A 385 -15.20 8.44 50.52
C GLU A 385 -15.15 6.91 50.53
N GLN A 386 -15.90 6.25 49.64
CA GLN A 386 -15.93 4.79 49.57
C GLN A 386 -14.67 4.20 48.93
N LEU A 387 -14.20 4.78 47.82
CA LEU A 387 -12.98 4.31 47.18
C LEU A 387 -11.72 4.66 47.99
N THR A 388 -11.73 5.80 48.69
CA THR A 388 -10.62 6.22 49.55
C THR A 388 -10.52 5.38 50.83
N THR A 389 -11.65 5.07 51.48
CA THR A 389 -11.68 4.11 52.61
C THR A 389 -11.24 2.72 52.18
N LYS A 390 -11.69 2.24 51.02
CA LYS A 390 -11.25 0.96 50.43
C LYS A 390 -9.75 0.95 50.11
N GLN A 391 -9.19 2.05 49.60
CA GLN A 391 -7.75 2.16 49.37
C GLN A 391 -6.97 2.10 50.69
N LEU A 392 -7.47 2.76 51.75
CA LEU A 392 -6.82 2.79 53.06
C LEU A 392 -6.81 1.40 53.71
N THR A 393 -7.94 0.68 53.70
CA THR A 393 -8.03 -0.67 54.27
C THR A 393 -7.12 -1.65 53.53
N LEU A 394 -7.15 -1.66 52.20
CA LEU A 394 -6.24 -2.49 51.39
C LEU A 394 -4.77 -2.12 51.61
N SER A 395 -4.45 -0.84 51.83
CA SER A 395 -3.08 -0.41 52.13
C SER A 395 -2.60 -0.88 53.51
N GLN A 396 -3.47 -0.85 54.52
CA GLN A 396 -3.18 -1.37 55.86
C GLN A 396 -2.98 -2.89 55.82
N GLU A 397 -3.85 -3.61 55.10
CA GLU A 397 -3.74 -5.05 54.90
C GLU A 397 -2.43 -5.43 54.19
N ALA A 398 -2.06 -4.71 53.12
CA ALA A 398 -0.79 -4.92 52.43
C ALA A 398 0.44 -4.70 53.34
N LYS A 399 0.39 -3.69 54.23
CA LYS A 399 1.46 -3.45 55.22
C LYS A 399 1.57 -4.59 56.23
N GLN A 400 0.43 -5.06 56.76
CA GLN A 400 0.40 -6.18 57.70
C GLN A 400 0.93 -7.47 57.06
N LEU A 401 0.51 -7.78 55.84
CA LEU A 401 0.99 -8.94 55.09
C LEU A 401 2.50 -8.84 54.75
N SER A 402 2.98 -7.64 54.42
CA SER A 402 4.41 -7.39 54.18
C SER A 402 5.26 -7.55 55.45
N SER A 403 4.77 -7.06 56.61
CA SER A 403 5.42 -7.30 57.91
C SER A 403 5.50 -8.80 58.20
N ARG A 404 4.38 -9.52 58.04
CA ARG A 404 4.32 -10.97 58.26
C ARG A 404 5.23 -11.74 57.31
N GLN A 405 5.35 -11.30 56.06
CA GLN A 405 6.27 -11.88 55.09
C GLN A 405 7.73 -11.68 55.49
N ASN A 406 8.09 -10.50 56.01
CA ASN A 406 9.44 -10.22 56.49
C ASN A 406 9.78 -10.98 57.77
N GLU A 407 8.81 -11.15 58.68
CA GLU A 407 8.93 -12.01 59.86
C GLU A 407 9.20 -13.46 59.48
N ILE A 408 8.44 -14.03 58.52
CA ILE A 408 8.66 -15.41 58.05
C ILE A 408 9.98 -15.54 57.30
N ARG A 409 10.39 -14.55 56.49
CA ARG A 409 11.72 -14.53 55.87
C ARG A 409 12.84 -14.46 56.90
N LYS A 410 12.62 -13.78 58.02
CA LYS A 410 13.56 -13.75 59.14
C LYS A 410 13.58 -15.11 59.85
N ALA A 411 12.42 -15.68 60.16
CA ALA A 411 12.30 -16.99 60.77
C ALA A 411 12.92 -18.12 59.93
N ILE A 412 12.77 -18.10 58.60
CA ILE A 412 13.43 -19.03 57.66
C ILE A 412 14.95 -18.87 57.72
N ARG A 413 15.46 -17.64 57.82
CA ARG A 413 16.91 -17.38 57.96
C ARG A 413 17.44 -17.83 59.32
N ASP A 414 16.64 -17.65 60.38
CA ASP A 414 17.04 -17.96 61.76
C ASP A 414 16.89 -19.47 62.09
N ALA A 415 16.00 -20.21 61.43
CA ALA A 415 15.70 -21.62 61.72
C ALA A 415 16.80 -22.62 61.28
N GLY A 416 17.58 -22.30 60.24
CA GLY A 416 18.62 -23.19 59.70
C GLY A 416 18.13 -24.58 59.26
N GLU A 417 19.02 -25.44 58.77
CA GLU A 417 18.70 -26.74 58.12
C GLU A 417 18.14 -27.83 59.06
N SER A 418 18.00 -27.55 60.37
CA SER A 418 17.85 -28.59 61.40
C SER A 418 16.45 -29.21 61.52
N ASN A 419 15.41 -28.58 60.97
CA ASN A 419 14.02 -29.06 61.06
C ASN A 419 13.28 -28.94 59.71
N ALA A 420 13.54 -29.90 58.82
CA ALA A 420 13.02 -29.91 57.44
C ALA A 420 11.48 -29.83 57.34
N SER A 421 10.74 -30.43 58.28
CA SER A 421 9.27 -30.38 58.28
C SER A 421 8.73 -28.96 58.53
N VAL A 422 9.35 -28.22 59.45
CA VAL A 422 8.95 -26.85 59.80
C VAL A 422 9.31 -25.88 58.69
N MET A 423 10.45 -26.10 58.02
CA MET A 423 10.85 -25.32 56.84
C MET A 423 9.88 -25.48 55.67
N ILE A 424 9.43 -26.71 55.37
CA ILE A 424 8.45 -26.95 54.31
C ILE A 424 7.11 -26.26 54.62
N GLU A 425 6.67 -26.27 55.88
CA GLU A 425 5.46 -25.56 56.30
C GLU A 425 5.63 -24.03 56.19
N MET A 426 6.75 -23.47 56.64
CA MET A 426 7.04 -22.03 56.51
C MET A 426 7.19 -21.57 55.05
N GLU A 427 7.73 -22.41 54.17
CA GLU A 427 7.82 -22.13 52.72
C GLU A 427 6.45 -22.16 52.05
N ARG A 428 5.57 -23.11 52.43
CA ARG A 428 4.16 -23.14 52.00
C ARG A 428 3.40 -21.91 52.49
N GLU A 429 3.63 -21.48 53.73
CA GLU A 429 3.09 -20.22 54.24
C GLU A 429 3.65 -19.00 53.50
N GLN A 430 4.96 -18.99 53.19
CA GLN A 430 5.59 -17.88 52.47
C GLN A 430 5.06 -17.75 51.03
N THR A 431 4.82 -18.87 50.35
CA THR A 431 4.23 -18.91 49.00
C THR A 431 2.76 -18.49 49.02
N SER A 432 1.98 -18.97 50.00
CA SER A 432 0.60 -18.53 50.24
C SER A 432 0.51 -17.02 50.54
N LEU A 433 1.39 -16.49 51.40
CA LEU A 433 1.44 -15.06 51.70
C LEU A 433 1.90 -14.23 50.51
N LYS A 434 2.85 -14.71 49.70
CA LYS A 434 3.23 -14.04 48.44
C LYS A 434 2.04 -13.91 47.49
N ALA A 435 1.22 -14.96 47.38
CA ALA A 435 0.02 -14.93 46.55
C ALA A 435 -1.01 -13.91 47.08
N LYS A 436 -1.29 -13.92 48.39
CA LYS A 436 -2.20 -12.95 49.03
C LYS A 436 -1.70 -11.50 48.91
N VAL A 437 -0.40 -11.26 49.10
CA VAL A 437 0.20 -9.92 48.89
C VAL A 437 0.02 -9.49 47.44
N ALA A 438 0.24 -10.38 46.47
CA ALA A 438 0.06 -10.05 45.06
C ALA A 438 -1.41 -9.72 44.72
N GLU A 439 -2.36 -10.44 45.31
CA GLU A 439 -3.80 -10.19 45.17
C GLU A 439 -4.20 -8.82 45.75
N VAL A 440 -3.89 -8.56 47.02
CA VAL A 440 -4.20 -7.28 47.69
C VAL A 440 -3.51 -6.10 46.99
N VAL A 441 -2.27 -6.26 46.54
CA VAL A 441 -1.57 -5.22 45.75
C VAL A 441 -2.21 -5.04 44.37
N GLY A 442 -2.72 -6.11 43.76
CA GLY A 442 -3.49 -6.07 42.53
C GLY A 442 -4.79 -5.27 42.68
N GLU A 443 -5.56 -5.54 43.73
CA GLU A 443 -6.78 -4.80 44.07
C GLU A 443 -6.49 -3.34 44.45
N LEU A 444 -5.41 -3.09 45.19
CA LEU A 444 -5.00 -1.72 45.52
C LEU A 444 -4.64 -0.94 44.24
N ARG A 445 -4.00 -1.58 43.26
CA ARG A 445 -3.70 -0.97 41.96
C ARG A 445 -4.96 -0.69 41.14
N SER A 446 -5.95 -1.59 41.14
CA SER A 446 -7.21 -1.36 40.42
C SER A 446 -8.00 -0.20 41.04
N VAL A 447 -8.13 -0.17 42.37
CA VAL A 447 -8.77 0.95 43.10
C VAL A 447 -8.03 2.27 42.87
N GLN A 448 -6.69 2.25 42.82
CA GLN A 448 -5.90 3.45 42.47
C GLN A 448 -6.10 3.90 41.02
N GLN A 449 -6.27 2.98 40.08
CA GLN A 449 -6.57 3.31 38.68
C GLN A 449 -7.97 3.91 38.53
N GLU A 450 -8.96 3.36 39.22
CA GLU A 450 -10.33 3.91 39.26
C GLU A 450 -10.37 5.30 39.90
N LEU A 451 -9.65 5.51 41.01
CA LEU A 451 -9.52 6.85 41.60
C LEU A 451 -8.85 7.83 40.64
N LYS A 452 -7.83 7.41 39.89
CA LYS A 452 -7.17 8.25 38.88
C LYS A 452 -8.10 8.58 37.70
N SER A 453 -8.91 7.62 37.22
CA SER A 453 -9.86 7.88 36.13
C SER A 453 -10.96 8.83 36.57
N LYS A 454 -11.56 8.62 37.74
CA LYS A 454 -12.58 9.53 38.28
C LYS A 454 -12.03 10.93 38.56
N ARG A 455 -10.81 11.04 39.09
CA ARG A 455 -10.12 12.35 39.23
C ARG A 455 -9.87 13.01 37.87
N LYS A 456 -9.55 12.24 36.83
CA LYS A 456 -9.37 12.76 35.47
C LYS A 456 -10.69 13.29 34.87
N GLU A 457 -11.79 12.61 35.12
CA GLU A 457 -13.13 13.06 34.73
C GLU A 457 -13.51 14.36 35.45
N ALA A 458 -13.29 14.43 36.78
CA ALA A 458 -13.52 15.65 37.56
C ALA A 458 -12.70 16.84 37.04
N ARG A 459 -11.45 16.61 36.61
CA ARG A 459 -10.56 17.64 36.05
C ARG A 459 -11.07 18.25 34.73
N GLN A 460 -11.89 17.54 33.96
CA GLN A 460 -12.44 18.08 32.71
C GLN A 460 -13.43 19.23 32.96
N GLY A 461 -14.04 19.28 34.17
CA GLY A 461 -14.96 20.35 34.59
C GLY A 461 -14.33 21.52 35.37
N GLU A 462 -13.02 21.50 35.66
CA GLU A 462 -12.36 22.54 36.47
C GLU A 462 -12.35 23.93 35.80
N THR A 463 -12.55 24.98 36.59
CA THR A 463 -12.37 26.38 36.15
C THR A 463 -10.88 26.73 35.98
N GLN A 464 -10.56 27.81 35.25
CA GLN A 464 -9.17 28.21 35.01
C GLN A 464 -8.41 28.53 36.31
N GLU A 465 -9.06 29.14 37.29
CA GLU A 465 -8.46 29.44 38.59
C GLU A 465 -8.13 28.17 39.38
N GLN A 466 -9.03 27.19 39.41
CA GLN A 466 -8.82 25.88 40.05
C GLN A 466 -7.67 25.09 39.39
N ARG A 467 -7.51 25.25 38.07
CA ARG A 467 -6.38 24.65 37.34
C ARG A 467 -5.05 25.32 37.72
N ALA A 468 -5.03 26.65 37.84
CA ALA A 468 -3.84 27.40 38.22
C ALA A 468 -3.41 27.10 39.67
N THR A 469 -4.36 27.06 40.62
CA THR A 469 -4.06 26.71 42.02
C THR A 469 -3.51 25.28 42.14
N ARG A 470 -4.10 24.32 41.42
CA ARG A 470 -3.60 22.94 41.38
C ARG A 470 -2.20 22.86 40.77
N GLN A 471 -1.93 23.58 39.67
CA GLN A 471 -0.59 23.63 39.07
C GLN A 471 0.45 24.18 40.05
N ASN A 472 0.11 25.24 40.78
CA ASN A 472 0.97 25.81 41.82
C ASN A 472 1.22 24.83 42.97
N LEU A 473 0.20 24.10 43.43
CA LEU A 473 0.36 23.08 44.47
C LEU A 473 1.19 21.88 43.98
N THR A 474 1.06 21.48 42.71
CA THR A 474 1.89 20.40 42.13
C THR A 474 3.35 20.79 41.97
N THR A 475 3.64 22.05 41.62
CA THR A 475 5.02 22.55 41.54
C THR A 475 5.64 22.60 42.93
N GLN A 476 4.92 23.14 43.92
CA GLN A 476 5.36 23.13 45.33
C GLN A 476 5.66 21.72 45.85
N LEU A 477 4.82 20.72 45.53
CA LEU A 477 5.08 19.33 45.92
C LEU A 477 6.34 18.76 45.25
N ASN A 478 6.57 19.05 43.96
CA ASN A 478 7.75 18.58 43.25
C ASN A 478 9.03 19.24 43.78
N ASP A 479 8.97 20.52 44.11
CA ASP A 479 10.08 21.26 44.70
C ASP A 479 10.42 20.69 46.09
N ALA A 480 9.41 20.43 46.93
CA ALA A 480 9.61 19.79 48.23
C ALA A 480 10.23 18.38 48.11
N ILE A 481 9.82 17.57 47.12
CA ILE A 481 10.42 16.25 46.87
C ILE A 481 11.88 16.37 46.42
N ALA A 482 12.19 17.37 45.58
CA ALA A 482 13.55 17.63 45.14
C ALA A 482 14.44 18.07 46.32
N GLU A 483 13.93 18.92 47.22
CA GLU A 483 14.59 19.28 48.47
C GLU A 483 14.87 18.05 49.34
N GLU A 484 13.87 17.19 49.59
CA GLU A 484 14.01 15.96 50.38
C GLU A 484 15.11 15.05 49.80
N GLN A 485 15.14 14.87 48.46
CA GLN A 485 16.17 14.09 47.79
C GLN A 485 17.55 14.73 47.89
N SER A 486 17.65 16.05 47.76
CA SER A 486 18.92 16.77 47.89
C SER A 486 19.51 16.63 49.30
N VAL A 487 18.66 16.68 50.34
CA VAL A 487 19.07 16.48 51.74
C VAL A 487 19.55 15.05 51.95
N LYS A 488 18.84 14.04 51.43
CA LYS A 488 19.28 12.63 51.48
C LYS A 488 20.65 12.42 50.84
N ILE A 489 20.91 13.07 49.70
CA ILE A 489 22.22 13.01 49.04
C ILE A 489 23.31 13.64 49.92
N ARG A 490 23.03 14.79 50.55
CA ARG A 490 23.95 15.45 51.49
C ARG A 490 24.23 14.59 52.72
N ILE A 491 23.19 13.99 53.33
CA ILE A 491 23.33 13.03 54.44
C ILE A 491 24.21 11.86 54.04
N ASN A 492 23.94 11.21 52.91
CA ASN A 492 24.74 10.07 52.45
C ASN A 492 26.21 10.46 52.23
N LYS A 493 26.47 11.68 51.76
CA LYS A 493 27.83 12.21 51.62
C LYS A 493 28.50 12.39 52.99
N VAL A 494 27.82 12.96 53.98
CA VAL A 494 28.38 13.17 55.33
C VAL A 494 28.53 11.85 56.08
N ILE A 495 27.59 10.91 55.97
CA ILE A 495 27.72 9.55 56.53
C ILE A 495 28.95 8.86 55.94
N MET A 496 29.16 8.93 54.62
CA MET A 496 30.35 8.37 53.99
C MET A 496 31.64 9.01 54.51
N LEU A 497 31.65 10.33 54.72
CA LEU A 497 32.80 11.04 55.31
C LEU A 497 33.03 10.68 56.78
N LEU A 498 31.97 10.49 57.57
CA LEU A 498 32.03 10.06 58.98
C LEU A 498 32.46 8.61 59.13
N GLU A 499 31.98 7.71 58.28
CA GLU A 499 32.43 6.31 58.25
C GLU A 499 33.93 6.25 57.93
N VAL A 500 34.40 7.05 56.96
CA VAL A 500 35.81 7.16 56.61
C VAL A 500 36.63 7.79 57.75
N ALA A 501 36.11 8.79 58.45
CA ALA A 501 36.77 9.41 59.59
C ALA A 501 36.80 8.51 60.83
N ARG A 502 35.75 7.73 61.11
CA ARG A 502 35.74 6.74 62.22
C ARG A 502 36.68 5.56 61.97
N HIS A 503 36.88 5.20 60.70
CA HIS A 503 37.92 4.27 60.31
C HIS A 503 39.36 4.82 60.52
N ARG A 504 39.56 6.15 60.63
CA ARG A 504 40.85 6.77 61.01
C ARG A 504 41.32 6.37 62.40
N GLU A 505 40.39 6.19 63.35
CA GLU A 505 40.71 5.87 64.75
C GLU A 505 41.05 4.39 64.98
N THR A 506 40.66 3.51 64.05
CA THR A 506 40.66 2.07 64.30
C THR A 506 41.56 1.22 63.41
N GLU A 507 42.08 1.70 62.27
CA GLU A 507 43.25 1.17 61.53
C GLU A 507 43.32 1.83 60.14
N GLY A 508 44.53 2.09 59.61
CA GLY A 508 44.74 2.85 58.37
C GLY A 508 43.91 2.39 57.15
N LEU A 509 43.56 3.33 56.26
CA LEU A 509 42.72 3.09 55.09
C LEU A 509 43.29 1.97 54.16
N PRO A 510 42.51 0.92 53.81
CA PRO A 510 42.94 -0.09 52.85
C PRO A 510 43.30 0.54 51.49
N GLU A 511 44.36 0.06 50.84
CA GLU A 511 44.87 0.57 49.55
C GLU A 511 43.76 0.65 48.48
N ASP A 512 42.81 -0.28 48.50
CA ASP A 512 41.65 -0.30 47.60
C ASP A 512 40.75 0.94 47.71
N LYS A 513 40.60 1.52 48.91
CA LYS A 513 39.79 2.74 49.10
C LYS A 513 40.57 4.00 48.70
N LYS A 514 41.89 4.03 48.89
CA LYS A 514 42.77 5.09 48.37
C LYS A 514 42.76 5.11 46.84
N ALA A 515 42.86 3.93 46.23
CA ALA A 515 42.77 3.75 44.78
C ALA A 515 41.42 4.24 44.22
N ARG A 516 40.29 4.02 44.94
CA ARG A 516 38.96 4.50 44.52
C ARG A 516 38.83 6.02 44.56
N LEU A 517 39.42 6.70 45.55
CA LEU A 517 39.34 8.16 45.66
C LEU A 517 40.18 8.85 44.56
N VAL A 518 41.39 8.31 44.33
CA VAL A 518 42.26 8.70 43.22
C VAL A 518 41.58 8.42 41.88
N GLN A 519 40.94 7.25 41.71
CA GLN A 519 40.11 6.94 40.54
C GLN A 519 38.92 7.89 40.37
N SER A 520 38.34 8.41 41.46
CA SER A 520 37.21 9.36 41.38
C SER A 520 37.66 10.73 40.86
N ARG A 521 38.78 11.29 41.36
CA ARG A 521 39.36 12.54 40.83
C ARG A 521 39.94 12.34 39.42
N MET A 522 40.63 11.23 39.15
CA MET A 522 41.09 10.86 37.80
C MET A 522 39.93 10.69 36.82
N GLY A 523 38.82 10.11 37.27
CA GLY A 523 37.60 9.99 36.49
C GLY A 523 37.03 11.34 36.08
N LYS A 524 37.14 12.38 36.93
CA LYS A 524 36.73 13.74 36.57
C LYS A 524 37.64 14.37 35.52
N VAL A 525 38.96 14.20 35.64
CA VAL A 525 39.93 14.68 34.64
C VAL A 525 39.70 14.00 33.28
N ASP A 526 39.51 12.68 33.26
CA ASP A 526 39.19 11.93 32.05
C ASP A 526 37.84 12.36 31.44
N VAL A 527 36.83 12.65 32.26
CA VAL A 527 35.52 13.14 31.79
C VAL A 527 35.63 14.54 31.19
N LEU A 528 36.43 15.43 31.78
CA LEU A 528 36.66 16.79 31.27
C LEU A 528 37.49 16.78 29.99
N ALA A 529 38.55 15.97 29.94
CA ALA A 529 39.38 15.79 28.75
C ALA A 529 38.56 15.19 27.59
N LYS A 530 37.75 14.16 27.87
CA LYS A 530 36.77 13.60 26.90
C LYS A 530 35.66 14.59 26.51
N ARG A 531 35.39 15.61 27.33
CA ARG A 531 34.46 16.68 26.97
C ARG A 531 35.11 17.59 25.94
N LEU A 532 36.30 18.09 26.24
CA LEU A 532 37.07 19.03 25.40
C LEU A 532 37.37 18.47 24.00
N VAL A 533 37.88 17.23 23.90
CA VAL A 533 38.20 16.63 22.58
C VAL A 533 36.97 16.33 21.73
N ARG A 534 35.82 16.05 22.36
CA ARG A 534 34.56 15.87 21.62
C ARG A 534 34.04 17.17 21.00
N TYR A 535 34.53 18.35 21.41
CA TYR A 535 34.02 19.63 20.92
C TYR A 535 34.59 20.06 19.55
N ASP A 536 35.70 19.49 19.07
CA ASP A 536 36.29 19.91 17.78
C ASP A 536 35.68 19.22 16.55
N GLY A 537 34.86 18.17 16.72
CA GLY A 537 34.33 17.37 15.59
C GLY A 537 32.82 17.30 15.41
N ALA A 538 32.00 17.52 16.45
CA ALA A 538 30.55 17.31 16.36
C ALA A 538 29.77 18.27 17.28
N VAL A 539 29.28 19.37 16.70
CA VAL A 539 28.70 20.52 17.42
C VAL A 539 27.30 20.29 18.03
N ALA A 540 26.62 19.14 17.85
CA ALA A 540 25.17 19.07 18.16
C ALA A 540 24.72 18.19 19.36
N ASP A 541 25.44 17.15 19.77
CA ASP A 541 24.73 16.02 20.41
C ASP A 541 24.54 16.10 21.94
N ASN A 542 25.04 17.14 22.64
CA ASN A 542 25.04 17.16 24.12
C ASN A 542 24.56 18.47 24.78
N ILE A 543 23.92 19.37 24.03
CA ILE A 543 23.14 20.47 24.65
C ILE A 543 21.77 19.90 25.00
N LYS A 544 21.36 20.02 26.27
CA LYS A 544 19.99 19.66 26.65
C LYS A 544 19.06 20.66 25.96
N TRP A 545 18.13 20.17 25.15
CA TRP A 545 17.07 20.98 24.53
C TRP A 545 16.40 21.96 25.50
N GLN A 546 16.32 21.60 26.80
CA GLN A 546 15.81 22.44 27.88
C GLN A 546 16.54 23.79 28.01
N ASP A 547 17.86 23.82 27.89
CA ASP A 547 18.64 25.06 28.04
C ASP A 547 18.38 26.03 26.88
N LEU A 548 18.16 25.50 25.68
CA LEU A 548 17.80 26.27 24.50
C LEU A 548 16.34 26.75 24.56
N MET A 549 15.43 25.93 25.08
CA MET A 549 14.02 26.30 25.25
C MET A 549 13.85 27.48 26.22
N ASN A 550 14.71 27.60 27.23
CA ASN A 550 14.70 28.74 28.16
C ASN A 550 15.08 30.06 27.48
N SER A 551 15.94 30.03 26.44
CA SER A 551 16.30 31.20 25.62
C SER A 551 15.44 31.36 24.36
N MET A 552 14.46 30.49 24.13
CA MET A 552 13.69 30.48 22.88
C MET A 552 12.91 31.78 22.66
N GLY A 553 12.38 32.39 23.73
CA GLY A 553 11.66 33.66 23.63
C GLY A 553 12.53 34.82 23.10
N GLU A 554 13.82 34.84 23.45
CA GLU A 554 14.77 35.83 22.94
C GLU A 554 15.17 35.55 21.49
N ILE A 555 15.38 34.27 21.15
CA ILE A 555 15.71 33.82 19.79
C ILE A 555 14.56 34.16 18.84
N GLU A 556 13.31 33.91 19.23
CA GLU A 556 12.13 34.29 18.47
C GLU A 556 12.01 35.82 18.29
N ALA A 557 12.33 36.61 19.32
CA ALA A 557 12.29 38.07 19.22
C ALA A 557 13.33 38.61 18.22
N ARG A 558 14.57 38.07 18.24
CA ARG A 558 15.61 38.40 17.26
C ARG A 558 15.19 37.99 15.84
N ALA A 559 14.67 36.78 15.68
CA ALA A 559 14.19 36.28 14.40
C ALA A 559 13.06 37.15 13.81
N LYS A 560 12.11 37.60 14.64
CA LYS A 560 11.05 38.53 14.21
C LYS A 560 11.61 39.86 13.74
N SER A 561 12.49 40.48 14.53
CA SER A 561 13.10 41.76 14.17
C SER A 561 13.91 41.69 12.87
N ARG A 562 14.65 40.60 12.66
CA ARG A 562 15.42 40.37 11.43
C ARG A 562 14.52 40.14 10.22
N PHE A 563 13.41 39.42 10.41
CA PHE A 563 12.41 39.22 9.38
C PHE A 563 11.72 40.54 8.99
N ASP A 564 11.36 41.39 9.95
CA ASP A 564 10.76 42.71 9.71
C ASP A 564 11.68 43.60 8.90
N ALA A 565 12.95 43.71 9.31
CA ALA A 565 13.96 44.49 8.59
C ALA A 565 14.17 43.99 7.15
N GLN A 566 14.05 42.68 6.91
CA GLN A 566 14.13 42.11 5.57
C GLN A 566 12.92 42.48 4.71
N GLN A 567 11.71 42.51 5.27
CA GLN A 567 10.52 42.95 4.53
C GLN A 567 10.56 44.44 4.21
N ASP A 568 10.98 45.28 5.17
CA ASP A 568 11.11 46.73 4.97
C ASP A 568 12.14 47.05 3.88
N TYR A 569 13.25 46.33 3.86
CA TYR A 569 14.27 46.46 2.82
C TYR A 569 13.73 46.04 1.44
N GLN A 570 12.96 44.96 1.35
CA GLN A 570 12.32 44.54 0.08
C GLN A 570 11.30 45.56 -0.42
N GLN A 571 10.50 46.17 0.47
CA GLN A 571 9.56 47.22 0.12
C GLN A 571 10.27 48.50 -0.34
N ALA A 572 11.38 48.87 0.32
CA ALA A 572 12.18 50.04 -0.03
C ALA A 572 12.87 49.90 -1.40
N ILE A 573 13.23 48.68 -1.83
CA ILE A 573 13.77 48.42 -3.18
C ILE A 573 12.67 48.46 -4.24
N ALA A 574 11.46 48.01 -3.94
CA ALA A 574 10.35 48.00 -4.89
C ALA A 574 9.82 49.41 -5.21
N ALA A 575 9.78 50.30 -4.21
CA ALA A 575 9.23 51.65 -4.34
C ALA A 575 9.85 52.53 -5.47
N PRO A 576 11.19 52.60 -5.65
CA PRO A 576 11.79 53.40 -6.74
C PRO A 576 11.61 52.77 -8.13
N VAL A 577 11.49 51.44 -8.24
CA VAL A 577 11.30 50.75 -9.53
C VAL A 577 9.89 50.97 -10.08
N GLU A 578 8.87 51.04 -9.21
CA GLU A 578 7.51 51.40 -9.59
C GLU A 578 7.42 52.86 -10.05
N ALA A 579 8.10 53.78 -9.35
CA ALA A 579 8.16 55.20 -9.73
C ALA A 579 8.86 55.44 -11.09
N GLU A 580 9.93 54.69 -11.39
CA GLU A 580 10.60 54.75 -12.71
C GLU A 580 9.77 54.12 -13.83
N ASN A 581 9.02 53.05 -13.55
CA ASN A 581 8.12 52.43 -14.53
C ASN A 581 6.90 53.30 -14.83
N GLU A 582 6.34 53.99 -13.84
CA GLU A 582 5.29 54.99 -14.03
C GLU A 582 5.82 56.24 -14.78
N ALA A 583 7.04 56.68 -14.49
CA ALA A 583 7.68 57.78 -15.23
C ALA A 583 7.99 57.41 -16.69
N ASN A 584 8.43 56.18 -16.97
CA ASN A 584 8.66 55.69 -18.33
C ASN A 584 7.35 55.43 -19.10
N ALA A 585 6.29 54.97 -18.45
CA ALA A 585 4.97 54.84 -19.07
C ALA A 585 4.38 56.21 -19.46
N ASN A 586 4.59 57.23 -18.62
CA ASN A 586 4.19 58.62 -18.90
C ASN A 586 5.11 59.34 -19.91
N ALA A 587 6.39 58.97 -20.00
CA ALA A 587 7.31 59.48 -21.02
C ALA A 587 7.02 58.86 -22.41
N SER A 588 6.65 57.58 -22.47
CA SER A 588 6.22 56.93 -23.72
C SER A 588 4.85 57.40 -24.22
N SER A 589 3.91 57.76 -23.32
CA SER A 589 2.62 58.31 -23.72
C SER A 589 2.72 59.75 -24.27
N ASN A 590 3.63 60.57 -23.74
CA ASN A 590 3.87 61.93 -24.25
C ASN A 590 4.70 61.97 -25.54
N ALA A 591 5.53 60.96 -25.83
CA ALA A 591 6.29 60.90 -27.08
C ALA A 591 5.45 60.44 -28.30
N GLN A 592 4.31 59.77 -28.09
CA GLN A 592 3.37 59.37 -29.15
C GLN A 592 2.23 60.38 -29.41
N ALA A 593 2.07 61.39 -28.55
CA ALA A 593 1.00 62.40 -28.68
C ALA A 593 1.25 63.48 -29.77
N THR A 594 2.43 63.52 -30.40
CA THR A 594 2.76 64.56 -31.41
C THR A 594 2.79 64.07 -32.86
N LEU A 595 2.50 62.79 -33.16
CA LEU A 595 2.59 62.26 -34.53
C LEU A 595 1.48 61.23 -34.84
N ALA A 596 0.19 61.60 -34.81
CA ALA A 596 -0.85 60.96 -35.62
C ALA A 596 -2.24 61.61 -35.40
N ALA A 597 -2.54 62.67 -36.15
CA ALA A 597 -3.92 63.09 -36.39
C ALA A 597 -4.45 62.37 -37.65
N GLY A 598 -5.31 61.36 -37.48
CA GLY A 598 -6.11 60.83 -38.60
C GLY A 598 -6.58 59.38 -38.48
N LYS A 599 -7.90 59.23 -38.25
CA LYS A 599 -8.79 58.07 -38.54
C LYS A 599 -8.97 56.95 -37.48
N ALA A 600 -10.10 57.08 -36.79
CA ALA A 600 -11.17 56.09 -36.50
C ALA A 600 -10.87 54.68 -35.93
N SER A 601 -11.46 54.48 -34.74
CA SER A 601 -12.04 53.24 -34.15
C SER A 601 -11.13 52.03 -33.94
N ASP A 602 -10.55 51.92 -32.75
CA ASP A 602 -10.95 50.91 -31.73
C ASP A 602 -10.19 51.21 -30.43
N GLU A 603 -10.93 51.46 -29.36
CA GLU A 603 -10.42 51.87 -28.05
C GLU A 603 -9.78 50.68 -27.31
N HIS A 604 -8.48 50.47 -27.51
CA HIS A 604 -7.64 49.80 -26.50
C HIS A 604 -7.23 50.83 -25.44
N ALA A 605 -8.05 50.99 -24.40
CA ALA A 605 -7.63 51.69 -23.19
C ALA A 605 -6.62 50.82 -22.42
N PRO A 606 -5.39 51.30 -22.15
CA PRO A 606 -4.47 50.60 -21.27
C PRO A 606 -4.72 51.01 -19.80
N LEU A 607 -4.48 50.05 -18.91
CA LEU A 607 -4.17 50.20 -17.48
C LEU A 607 -5.33 50.47 -16.50
N ASN A 608 -5.58 49.45 -15.67
CA ASN A 608 -5.81 49.60 -14.23
C ASN A 608 -5.21 48.37 -13.53
N SER A 609 -3.93 48.43 -13.20
CA SER A 609 -3.30 47.47 -12.27
C SER A 609 -3.83 47.76 -10.87
N SER A 610 -4.97 47.17 -10.52
CA SER A 610 -5.49 47.28 -9.16
C SER A 610 -4.58 46.50 -8.22
N SER A 611 -3.82 47.24 -7.41
CA SER A 611 -3.07 46.67 -6.28
C SER A 611 -4.06 46.22 -5.21
N ILE A 612 -3.87 45.00 -4.69
CA ILE A 612 -4.72 44.42 -3.66
C ILE A 612 -3.90 44.22 -2.39
N THR A 613 -4.42 44.70 -1.27
CA THR A 613 -3.90 44.43 0.07
C THR A 613 -4.45 43.09 0.57
N LEU A 614 -3.56 42.15 0.90
CA LEU A 614 -3.90 40.83 1.44
C LEU A 614 -3.38 40.69 2.88
N ASP A 615 -4.23 40.17 3.76
CA ASP A 615 -3.85 39.72 5.11
C ASP A 615 -3.34 38.27 5.01
N VAL A 616 -2.03 38.07 5.18
CA VAL A 616 -1.34 36.79 4.99
C VAL A 616 -0.91 36.21 6.34
N PRO A 617 -1.45 35.06 6.79
CA PRO A 617 -1.04 34.42 8.02
C PRO A 617 0.31 33.71 7.84
N VAL A 618 1.30 34.05 8.66
CA VAL A 618 2.63 33.43 8.67
C VAL A 618 2.82 32.61 9.95
N SER A 619 3.09 31.31 9.76
CA SER A 619 3.30 30.38 10.87
C SER A 619 4.45 30.84 11.78
N GLY A 620 4.18 31.00 13.07
CA GLY A 620 5.16 31.44 14.07
C GLY A 620 5.40 32.96 14.15
N TYR A 621 4.88 33.76 13.20
CA TYR A 621 5.08 35.21 13.15
C TYR A 621 3.78 36.00 13.41
N GLY A 622 2.65 35.63 12.81
CA GLY A 622 1.38 36.35 12.94
C GLY A 622 0.72 36.66 11.59
N ILE A 623 0.02 37.79 11.46
CA ILE A 623 -0.61 38.22 10.19
C ILE A 623 0.23 39.35 9.59
N LEU A 624 0.67 39.19 8.34
CA LEU A 624 1.39 40.19 7.55
C LEU A 624 0.46 40.83 6.52
N ARG A 625 0.56 42.14 6.35
CA ARG A 625 -0.13 42.87 5.29
C ARG A 625 0.77 43.00 4.08
N VAL A 626 0.36 42.42 2.95
CA VAL A 626 1.13 42.43 1.71
C VAL A 626 0.31 43.10 0.62
N THR A 627 0.89 44.11 -0.04
CA THR A 627 0.31 44.77 -1.22
C THR A 627 0.98 44.27 -2.48
N LYS A 628 0.20 43.69 -3.40
CA LYS A 628 0.70 43.21 -4.70
C LYS A 628 -0.31 43.48 -5.82
N ASN A 629 0.18 43.53 -7.06
CA ASN A 629 -0.65 43.62 -8.25
C ASN A 629 -1.40 42.30 -8.51
N LEU A 630 -2.65 42.42 -8.97
CA LEU A 630 -3.51 41.25 -9.23
C LEU A 630 -2.92 40.30 -10.30
N SER A 631 -2.24 40.81 -11.32
CA SER A 631 -1.58 40.00 -12.35
C SER A 631 -0.48 39.11 -11.79
N ASP A 632 0.33 39.65 -10.89
CA ASP A 632 1.48 38.94 -10.32
C ASP A 632 1.02 37.88 -9.33
N LEU A 633 -0.02 38.20 -8.55
CA LEU A 633 -0.71 37.26 -7.66
C LEU A 633 -1.30 36.08 -8.43
N VAL A 634 -1.90 36.33 -9.60
CA VAL A 634 -2.45 35.27 -10.45
C VAL A 634 -1.32 34.37 -10.97
N ASN A 635 -0.23 34.95 -11.47
CA ASN A 635 0.92 34.20 -12.01
C ASN A 635 1.63 33.35 -10.94
N GLU A 636 1.83 33.88 -9.74
CA GLU A 636 2.43 33.15 -8.61
C GLU A 636 1.54 32.01 -8.10
N SER A 637 0.22 32.13 -8.26
CA SER A 637 -0.76 31.19 -7.72
C SER A 637 -1.43 30.29 -8.75
N VAL A 638 -1.05 30.34 -10.04
CA VAL A 638 -1.65 29.53 -11.12
C VAL A 638 -1.73 28.05 -10.75
N ASP A 639 -0.68 27.49 -10.14
CA ASP A 639 -0.62 26.08 -9.76
C ASP A 639 -1.56 25.71 -8.60
N LYS A 640 -1.83 26.65 -7.68
CA LYS A 640 -2.83 26.44 -6.62
C LYS A 640 -4.24 26.69 -7.12
N ILE A 641 -4.41 27.66 -8.00
CA ILE A 641 -5.67 27.89 -8.72
C ILE A 641 -6.03 26.65 -9.56
N ARG A 642 -5.04 26.03 -10.23
CA ARG A 642 -5.16 24.74 -10.93
C ARG A 642 -5.75 23.67 -10.02
N ASN A 643 -5.24 23.53 -8.80
CA ASN A 643 -5.73 22.56 -7.82
C ASN A 643 -7.13 22.91 -7.29
N LEU A 644 -7.46 24.20 -7.12
CA LEU A 644 -8.80 24.65 -6.69
C LEU A 644 -9.87 24.54 -7.80
N MET A 645 -9.45 24.48 -9.06
CA MET A 645 -10.30 24.34 -10.24
C MET A 645 -10.46 22.88 -10.71
N THR A 646 -9.92 21.91 -9.96
CA THR A 646 -10.11 20.46 -10.17
C THR A 646 -11.58 19.98 -10.14
N GLY A 647 -12.53 20.87 -9.84
CA GLY A 647 -13.97 20.61 -9.95
C GLY A 647 -14.59 20.83 -11.34
N ILE A 648 -13.88 21.48 -12.28
CA ILE A 648 -14.41 21.74 -13.64
C ILE A 648 -13.90 20.71 -14.65
N ALA A 649 -12.64 20.32 -14.50
CA ALA A 649 -12.08 19.22 -15.23
C ALA A 649 -12.73 17.94 -14.69
N PRO A 650 -13.10 16.95 -15.53
CA PRO A 650 -13.48 15.65 -15.01
C PRO A 650 -12.23 15.08 -14.34
N ALA A 651 -12.07 15.35 -13.03
CA ALA A 651 -11.14 14.60 -12.19
C ALA A 651 -11.30 13.12 -12.56
N PRO A 652 -10.22 12.30 -12.62
CA PRO A 652 -10.39 10.86 -12.70
C PRO A 652 -11.36 10.54 -11.59
N THR A 653 -12.61 10.28 -11.98
CA THR A 653 -13.70 10.50 -11.06
C THR A 653 -13.47 9.53 -9.92
N ASP A 654 -14.18 9.72 -8.81
CA ASP A 654 -14.49 8.60 -7.93
C ASP A 654 -15.19 7.43 -8.67
N GLU A 655 -15.02 7.24 -10.00
CA GLU A 655 -15.51 6.12 -10.79
C GLU A 655 -14.49 4.99 -10.97
N MET A 656 -13.17 5.28 -11.00
CA MET A 656 -12.10 4.28 -11.20
C MET A 656 -10.78 4.71 -10.57
N ARG A 657 -10.31 3.95 -9.56
CA ARG A 657 -8.99 4.10 -8.94
C ARG A 657 -8.31 2.73 -8.90
N LEU A 658 -7.05 2.65 -9.31
CA LEU A 658 -6.30 1.40 -9.31
C LEU A 658 -5.37 1.24 -8.11
N GLU A 659 -4.91 2.35 -7.54
CA GLU A 659 -4.09 2.39 -6.32
C GLU A 659 -4.77 1.66 -5.13
N ASP A 660 -6.10 1.72 -5.06
CA ASP A 660 -6.88 1.09 -3.98
C ASP A 660 -7.32 -0.35 -4.32
N VAL A 661 -6.78 -0.96 -5.38
CA VAL A 661 -7.15 -2.32 -5.82
C VAL A 661 -6.12 -3.33 -5.35
N SER A 662 -6.54 -4.18 -4.41
CA SER A 662 -5.71 -5.29 -3.91
C SER A 662 -6.37 -6.63 -4.21
N ILE A 663 -5.61 -7.60 -4.70
CA ILE A 663 -6.08 -8.97 -4.95
C ILE A 663 -5.41 -9.92 -3.97
N GLU A 664 -6.22 -10.60 -3.17
CA GLU A 664 -5.79 -11.63 -2.25
C GLU A 664 -5.92 -13.01 -2.91
N TRP A 665 -4.81 -13.75 -3.00
CA TRP A 665 -4.72 -15.05 -3.68
C TRP A 665 -4.68 -16.21 -2.69
N ALA A 666 -5.46 -17.27 -2.94
CA ALA A 666 -5.34 -18.52 -2.17
C ALA A 666 -4.03 -19.27 -2.51
N ASN A 667 -3.62 -19.24 -3.78
CA ASN A 667 -2.31 -19.68 -4.25
C ASN A 667 -1.65 -18.52 -5.02
N PRO A 668 -0.52 -17.98 -4.57
CA PRO A 668 0.13 -16.83 -5.21
C PRO A 668 0.55 -17.10 -6.66
N LEU A 669 0.88 -18.35 -7.01
CA LEU A 669 1.29 -18.73 -8.37
C LEU A 669 0.15 -18.60 -9.38
N ASP A 670 -1.11 -18.63 -8.92
CA ASP A 670 -2.26 -18.49 -9.82
C ASP A 670 -2.31 -17.08 -10.46
N ALA A 671 -1.60 -16.08 -9.91
CA ALA A 671 -1.49 -14.75 -10.51
C ALA A 671 -0.78 -14.75 -11.89
N GLU A 672 0.07 -15.74 -12.17
CA GLU A 672 0.81 -15.86 -13.43
C GLU A 672 -0.08 -16.16 -14.64
N PHE A 673 -1.29 -16.70 -14.43
CA PHE A 673 -2.25 -16.91 -15.51
C PHE A 673 -2.73 -15.58 -16.14
N GLY A 674 -2.59 -14.46 -15.42
CA GLY A 674 -2.77 -13.13 -15.98
C GLY A 674 -1.54 -12.68 -16.76
N ARG A 675 -1.62 -12.65 -18.10
CA ARG A 675 -0.48 -12.24 -18.96
C ARG A 675 0.08 -10.84 -18.65
N LYS A 676 -0.77 -9.92 -18.20
CA LYS A 676 -0.43 -8.53 -17.86
C LYS A 676 -1.36 -8.03 -16.76
N TRP A 677 -0.78 -7.35 -15.78
CA TRP A 677 -1.48 -6.67 -14.70
C TRP A 677 -1.16 -5.18 -14.73
N PRO A 678 -2.09 -4.30 -14.32
CA PRO A 678 -1.79 -2.89 -14.08
C PRO A 678 -0.69 -2.76 -13.01
N ALA A 679 0.17 -1.74 -13.13
CA ALA A 679 1.30 -1.57 -12.22
C ALA A 679 0.87 -1.27 -10.77
N ASP A 680 -0.27 -0.59 -10.61
CA ASP A 680 -0.78 -0.11 -9.32
C ASP A 680 -1.59 -1.17 -8.55
N VAL A 681 -1.80 -2.36 -9.12
CA VAL A 681 -2.58 -3.44 -8.47
C VAL A 681 -1.68 -4.22 -7.51
N GLU A 682 -2.07 -4.27 -6.24
CA GLU A 682 -1.34 -5.03 -5.23
C GLU A 682 -1.78 -6.50 -5.20
N HIS A 683 -0.81 -7.41 -5.20
CA HIS A 683 -1.06 -8.85 -5.06
C HIS A 683 -0.64 -9.33 -3.67
N LEU A 684 -1.58 -9.88 -2.91
CA LEU A 684 -1.39 -10.30 -1.52
C LEU A 684 -1.73 -11.80 -1.35
N PRO A 685 -1.10 -12.51 -0.40
CA PRO A 685 -1.57 -13.84 -0.01
C PRO A 685 -2.83 -13.71 0.84
N MET A 686 -3.87 -14.50 0.54
CA MET A 686 -5.14 -14.51 1.26
C MET A 686 -5.06 -15.22 2.63
N GLY A 687 -4.11 -16.14 2.79
CA GLY A 687 -4.03 -17.06 3.93
C GLY A 687 -4.89 -18.32 3.73
N TYR A 688 -4.75 -19.30 4.62
CA TYR A 688 -5.45 -20.58 4.47
C TYR A 688 -6.89 -20.49 4.98
N SER A 689 -7.87 -20.69 4.09
CA SER A 689 -9.25 -20.92 4.48
C SER A 689 -9.81 -22.14 3.79
N ARG A 690 -10.51 -22.98 4.56
CA ARG A 690 -11.13 -24.20 4.03
C ARG A 690 -12.34 -23.89 3.13
N ASN A 691 -13.34 -23.16 3.64
CA ASN A 691 -14.67 -23.11 3.00
C ASN A 691 -15.27 -21.68 2.87
N THR A 692 -14.66 -20.65 3.45
CA THR A 692 -15.22 -19.30 3.48
C THR A 692 -14.07 -18.31 3.46
N ALA A 693 -14.00 -17.40 2.49
CA ALA A 693 -12.89 -16.45 2.38
C ALA A 693 -12.57 -15.79 3.75
N PRO A 694 -11.30 -15.53 4.12
CA PRO A 694 -10.95 -14.89 5.40
C PRO A 694 -11.62 -13.51 5.56
N ALA A 695 -11.79 -13.06 6.81
CA ALA A 695 -12.09 -11.65 7.09
C ALA A 695 -10.80 -10.82 6.94
N ASP A 696 -10.93 -9.49 6.88
CA ASP A 696 -9.84 -8.57 6.50
C ASP A 696 -8.48 -8.85 7.16
N HIS A 697 -7.42 -8.39 6.49
CA HIS A 697 -6.00 -8.49 6.89
C HIS A 697 -5.71 -8.17 8.38
N GLN A 698 -6.54 -7.37 9.04
CA GLN A 698 -6.35 -7.02 10.46
C GLN A 698 -6.69 -8.16 11.45
N GLU A 699 -7.36 -9.23 11.02
CA GLU A 699 -7.54 -10.44 11.85
C GLU A 699 -6.38 -11.45 11.72
N ARG A 700 -5.26 -11.08 11.07
CA ARG A 700 -4.05 -11.95 10.96
C ARG A 700 -3.20 -12.01 12.23
N GLN A 701 -3.79 -11.73 13.38
CA GLN A 701 -3.28 -12.19 14.66
C GLN A 701 -4.36 -13.08 15.32
N LEU A 702 -4.15 -14.39 15.19
CA LEU A 702 -4.71 -15.45 16.04
C LEU A 702 -6.24 -15.69 15.99
N GLU A 703 -6.69 -16.51 15.03
CA GLU A 703 -7.66 -17.57 15.32
C GLU A 703 -6.95 -18.93 15.40
N VAL A 704 -5.94 -19.02 16.28
CA VAL A 704 -5.56 -20.28 16.96
C VAL A 704 -6.26 -20.36 18.33
N LYS A 705 -7.22 -19.48 18.62
CA LYS A 705 -8.05 -19.58 19.82
C LYS A 705 -8.97 -20.78 19.71
N GLU A 706 -8.53 -21.86 20.36
CA GLU A 706 -9.35 -22.85 21.07
C GLU A 706 -10.64 -23.24 20.35
N ARG A 707 -10.54 -24.16 19.39
CA ARG A 707 -11.71 -24.96 19.02
C ARG A 707 -11.97 -25.99 20.11
N LEU A 708 -12.68 -25.58 21.15
CA LEU A 708 -13.26 -26.48 22.14
C LEU A 708 -14.30 -27.36 21.42
N GLY A 709 -13.97 -28.64 21.27
CA GLY A 709 -14.90 -29.66 20.81
C GLY A 709 -15.66 -30.24 22.00
N TYR A 710 -16.98 -30.35 21.87
CA TYR A 710 -17.81 -31.12 22.77
C TYR A 710 -18.01 -32.52 22.20
N ASP A 711 -17.99 -33.53 23.06
CA ASP A 711 -18.43 -34.87 22.68
C ASP A 711 -19.97 -34.98 22.61
N LYS A 712 -20.49 -36.18 22.31
CA LYS A 712 -21.93 -36.45 22.24
C LYS A 712 -22.66 -36.23 23.57
N ASN A 713 -21.92 -36.08 24.68
CA ASN A 713 -22.43 -35.87 26.02
C ASN A 713 -22.19 -34.43 26.53
N ASN A 714 -21.75 -33.53 25.66
CA ASN A 714 -21.54 -32.11 25.95
C ASN A 714 -20.46 -31.83 27.01
N THR A 715 -19.45 -32.69 27.09
CA THR A 715 -18.26 -32.53 27.94
C THR A 715 -17.11 -31.89 27.15
N LEU A 716 -16.42 -30.93 27.77
CA LEU A 716 -15.36 -30.13 27.16
C LEU A 716 -14.08 -30.97 27.00
N LEU A 717 -13.67 -31.26 25.77
CA LEU A 717 -12.39 -31.93 25.50
C LEU A 717 -11.31 -30.88 25.17
N GLU A 718 -10.31 -30.75 26.03
CA GLU A 718 -9.01 -30.19 25.65
C GLU A 718 -8.32 -31.19 24.72
N ARG A 719 -8.22 -30.86 23.43
CA ARG A 719 -7.27 -31.56 22.55
C ARG A 719 -5.88 -30.99 22.83
N SER A 720 -4.92 -31.86 23.17
CA SER A 720 -3.49 -31.51 23.16
C SER A 720 -3.10 -30.89 21.81
N PRO A 721 -2.15 -29.94 21.79
CA PRO A 721 -1.76 -29.24 20.58
C PRO A 721 -1.27 -30.23 19.53
N GLU A 722 -1.93 -30.23 18.37
CA GLU A 722 -1.44 -30.83 17.13
C GLU A 722 0.00 -30.31 16.86
N SER A 723 0.88 -31.22 16.44
CA SER A 723 2.35 -31.10 16.45
C SER A 723 2.88 -29.74 15.97
N THR A 724 3.88 -29.23 16.70
CA THR A 724 4.72 -28.06 16.36
C THR A 724 5.25 -28.05 14.93
N GLU A 725 5.31 -29.21 14.26
CA GLU A 725 5.75 -29.37 12.88
C GLU A 725 4.78 -28.74 11.87
N GLU A 726 3.46 -28.89 12.02
CA GLU A 726 2.49 -28.31 11.07
C GLU A 726 2.46 -26.78 11.16
N GLN A 727 2.55 -26.21 12.37
CA GLN A 727 2.62 -24.76 12.59
C GLN A 727 3.93 -24.16 12.08
N ASN A 728 5.04 -24.89 12.21
CA ASN A 728 6.34 -24.48 11.68
C ASN A 728 6.37 -24.61 10.15
N GLU A 729 5.79 -25.66 9.56
CA GLU A 729 5.60 -25.78 8.12
C GLU A 729 4.72 -24.65 7.56
N GLU A 730 3.66 -24.26 8.28
CA GLU A 730 2.78 -23.15 7.89
C GLU A 730 3.49 -21.79 7.90
N ARG A 731 4.28 -21.51 8.94
CA ARG A 731 5.13 -20.30 9.00
C ARG A 731 6.16 -20.28 7.89
N LEU A 732 6.81 -21.42 7.63
CA LEU A 732 7.82 -21.55 6.56
C LEU A 732 7.19 -21.42 5.18
N ARG A 733 5.98 -21.97 4.94
CA ARG A 733 5.27 -21.82 3.66
C ARG A 733 4.78 -20.40 3.41
N LEU A 734 4.29 -19.70 4.44
CA LEU A 734 3.89 -18.29 4.34
C LEU A 734 5.09 -17.38 4.09
N ALA A 735 6.19 -17.59 4.81
CA ALA A 735 7.44 -16.85 4.60
C ALA A 735 8.00 -17.12 3.19
N LEU A 736 7.98 -18.38 2.72
CA LEU A 736 8.40 -18.74 1.36
C LEU A 736 7.49 -18.12 0.30
N ALA A 737 6.18 -18.12 0.51
CA ALA A 737 5.22 -17.49 -0.41
C ALA A 737 5.41 -15.97 -0.47
N GLU A 738 5.63 -15.32 0.68
CA GLU A 738 5.91 -13.88 0.75
C GLU A 738 7.26 -13.54 0.09
N GLU A 739 8.29 -14.37 0.29
CA GLU A 739 9.56 -14.24 -0.42
C GLU A 739 9.43 -14.47 -1.94
N VAL A 740 8.63 -15.46 -2.37
CA VAL A 740 8.36 -15.73 -3.79
C VAL A 740 7.60 -14.55 -4.42
N MET A 741 6.69 -13.91 -3.69
CA MET A 741 5.98 -12.71 -4.16
C MET A 741 6.88 -11.47 -4.20
N LYS A 742 7.75 -11.28 -3.20
CA LYS A 742 8.77 -10.21 -3.20
C LYS A 742 9.80 -10.40 -4.33
N ARG A 743 10.24 -11.64 -4.56
CA ARG A 743 11.11 -12.02 -5.69
C ARG A 743 10.37 -11.94 -7.03
N GLY A 744 9.06 -12.19 -7.05
CA GLY A 744 8.18 -12.03 -8.22
C GLY A 744 8.03 -10.57 -8.64
N ASN A 745 7.87 -9.63 -7.70
CA ASN A 745 7.82 -8.20 -8.01
C ASN A 745 9.17 -7.66 -8.52
N LEU A 746 10.29 -8.03 -7.90
CA LEU A 746 11.64 -7.69 -8.39
C LEU A 746 12.03 -8.44 -9.68
N GLY A 747 11.54 -9.66 -9.81
CA GLY A 747 11.72 -10.55 -10.95
C GLY A 747 10.91 -10.11 -12.16
N MET A 748 9.70 -9.56 -11.97
CA MET A 748 8.88 -8.99 -13.04
C MET A 748 9.47 -7.68 -13.58
N VAL A 749 10.04 -6.82 -12.73
CA VAL A 749 10.72 -5.59 -13.19
C VAL A 749 12.04 -5.88 -13.89
N ARG A 750 12.81 -6.88 -13.42
CA ARG A 750 14.04 -7.36 -14.11
C ARG A 750 13.71 -8.16 -15.37
N ALA A 751 12.65 -8.97 -15.36
CA ALA A 751 12.14 -9.69 -16.51
C ALA A 751 11.63 -8.70 -17.56
N GLN A 752 10.89 -7.65 -17.19
CA GLN A 752 10.46 -6.58 -18.11
C GLN A 752 11.65 -5.84 -18.73
N LYS A 753 12.66 -5.42 -17.96
CA LYS A 753 13.88 -4.81 -18.53
C LYS A 753 14.71 -5.79 -19.37
N SER A 754 14.77 -7.07 -18.98
CA SER A 754 15.46 -8.10 -19.77
C SER A 754 14.69 -8.46 -21.04
N LEU A 755 13.36 -8.45 -21.00
CA LEU A 755 12.44 -8.71 -22.11
C LEU A 755 12.37 -7.50 -23.03
N GLU A 756 12.53 -6.26 -22.54
CA GLU A 756 12.69 -5.05 -23.35
C GLU A 756 14.06 -4.99 -24.01
N ARG A 757 15.14 -5.40 -23.31
CA ARG A 757 16.48 -5.55 -23.89
C ARG A 757 16.53 -6.69 -24.90
N GLN A 758 15.87 -7.81 -24.60
CA GLN A 758 15.67 -8.93 -25.52
C GLN A 758 14.77 -8.51 -26.68
N ARG A 759 13.71 -7.71 -26.48
CA ARG A 759 12.87 -7.17 -27.57
C ARG A 759 13.58 -6.13 -28.42
N HIS A 760 14.48 -5.32 -27.86
CA HIS A 760 15.32 -4.42 -28.65
C HIS A 760 16.42 -5.18 -29.40
N ALA A 761 16.98 -6.23 -28.79
CA ALA A 761 17.93 -7.13 -29.44
C ALA A 761 17.25 -7.99 -30.52
N GLU A 762 16.05 -8.50 -30.25
CA GLU A 762 15.16 -9.24 -31.15
C GLU A 762 14.54 -8.31 -32.19
N ALA A 763 14.31 -7.03 -31.94
CA ALA A 763 13.90 -6.07 -32.97
C ALA A 763 15.07 -5.75 -33.92
N LYS A 764 16.29 -5.61 -33.38
CA LYS A 764 17.52 -5.49 -34.18
C LYS A 764 17.82 -6.77 -34.96
N GLN A 765 17.62 -7.93 -34.35
CA GLN A 765 17.70 -9.23 -35.01
C GLN A 765 16.52 -9.45 -35.95
N ALA A 766 15.31 -8.94 -35.67
CA ALA A 766 14.10 -9.05 -36.49
C ALA A 766 14.25 -8.30 -37.80
N VAL A 767 14.88 -7.12 -37.80
CA VAL A 767 15.23 -6.43 -39.06
C VAL A 767 16.22 -7.26 -39.90
N GLY A 768 17.12 -8.02 -39.24
CA GLY A 768 18.01 -8.98 -39.90
C GLY A 768 17.32 -10.28 -40.33
N THR A 769 16.40 -10.81 -39.52
CA THR A 769 15.67 -12.05 -39.78
C THR A 769 14.46 -11.82 -40.66
N GLU A 770 13.91 -10.61 -40.80
CA GLU A 770 12.89 -10.25 -41.79
C GLU A 770 13.48 -10.27 -43.18
N ARG A 771 14.74 -9.83 -43.36
CA ARG A 771 15.49 -10.06 -44.60
C ARG A 771 15.72 -11.55 -44.86
N GLN A 772 16.04 -12.33 -43.83
CA GLN A 772 16.22 -13.79 -43.97
C GLN A 772 14.90 -14.55 -44.13
N MET A 773 13.81 -14.12 -43.51
CA MET A 773 12.44 -14.67 -43.61
C MET A 773 11.78 -14.27 -44.91
N ALA A 774 12.05 -13.08 -45.45
CA ALA A 774 11.69 -12.72 -46.81
C ALA A 774 12.43 -13.62 -47.81
N ALA A 775 13.74 -13.85 -47.64
CA ALA A 775 14.48 -14.82 -48.45
C ALA A 775 14.00 -16.26 -48.24
N ARG A 776 13.57 -16.63 -47.02
CA ARG A 776 13.03 -17.95 -46.68
C ARG A 776 11.62 -18.14 -47.22
N LEU A 777 10.77 -17.11 -47.23
CA LEU A 777 9.44 -17.07 -47.83
C LEU A 777 9.53 -17.09 -49.36
N VAL A 778 10.54 -16.44 -49.94
CA VAL A 778 10.83 -16.57 -51.38
C VAL A 778 11.25 -18.02 -51.68
N ARG A 779 12.16 -18.61 -50.89
CA ARG A 779 12.52 -20.03 -51.04
C ARG A 779 11.37 -21.00 -50.73
N GLU A 780 10.50 -20.68 -49.78
CA GLU A 780 9.30 -21.47 -49.46
C GLU A 780 8.27 -21.35 -50.58
N LYS A 781 8.09 -20.16 -51.17
CA LYS A 781 7.27 -19.99 -52.36
C LYS A 781 7.87 -20.71 -53.55
N GLU A 782 9.19 -20.68 -53.75
CA GLU A 782 9.87 -21.46 -54.79
C GLU A 782 9.72 -22.98 -54.54
N GLN A 783 9.80 -23.43 -53.28
CA GLN A 783 9.56 -24.83 -52.90
C GLN A 783 8.08 -25.22 -53.00
N GLN A 784 7.15 -24.30 -52.74
CA GLN A 784 5.71 -24.50 -52.94
C GLN A 784 5.37 -24.54 -54.42
N VAL A 785 5.97 -23.68 -55.25
CA VAL A 785 5.84 -23.72 -56.71
C VAL A 785 6.49 -24.99 -57.27
N ALA A 786 7.66 -25.39 -56.77
CA ALA A 786 8.31 -26.64 -57.17
C ALA A 786 7.56 -27.88 -56.70
N SER A 787 6.96 -27.87 -55.51
CA SER A 787 6.12 -28.97 -55.00
C SER A 787 4.76 -29.02 -55.68
N ALA A 788 4.17 -27.88 -56.04
CA ALA A 788 2.99 -27.80 -56.90
C ALA A 788 3.29 -28.31 -58.32
N ALA A 789 4.45 -27.99 -58.88
CA ALA A 789 4.92 -28.53 -60.16
C ALA A 789 5.19 -30.04 -60.08
N ARG A 790 5.75 -30.54 -58.96
CA ARG A 790 5.90 -31.99 -58.71
C ARG A 790 4.56 -32.69 -58.47
N ALA A 791 3.59 -32.00 -57.88
CA ALA A 791 2.24 -32.52 -57.68
C ALA A 791 1.45 -32.54 -58.99
N SER A 792 1.63 -31.54 -59.87
CA SER A 792 1.01 -31.53 -61.20
C SER A 792 1.60 -32.62 -62.09
N THR A 793 2.92 -32.83 -62.09
CA THR A 793 3.54 -33.95 -62.83
C THR A 793 3.14 -35.31 -62.26
N ARG A 794 3.03 -35.46 -60.92
CA ARG A 794 2.47 -36.68 -60.31
C ARG A 794 1.01 -36.91 -60.68
N ARG A 795 0.18 -35.86 -60.75
CA ARG A 795 -1.22 -35.96 -61.19
C ARG A 795 -1.29 -36.36 -62.66
N GLN A 796 -0.48 -35.76 -63.53
CA GLN A 796 -0.38 -36.14 -64.94
C GLN A 796 0.06 -37.59 -65.13
N LEU A 797 1.07 -38.05 -64.38
CA LEU A 797 1.51 -39.46 -64.39
C LEU A 797 0.43 -40.40 -63.85
N HIS A 798 -0.31 -39.98 -62.82
CA HIS A 798 -1.43 -40.77 -62.29
C HIS A 798 -2.58 -40.85 -63.30
N GLU A 799 -2.94 -39.74 -63.94
CA GLU A 799 -3.96 -39.68 -65.00
C GLU A 799 -3.56 -40.56 -66.19
N GLN A 800 -2.31 -40.47 -66.66
CA GLN A 800 -1.79 -41.34 -67.71
C GLN A 800 -1.86 -42.82 -67.32
N ARG A 801 -1.53 -43.16 -66.08
CA ARG A 801 -1.61 -44.53 -65.57
C ARG A 801 -3.06 -45.02 -65.43
N VAL A 802 -3.99 -44.15 -65.04
CA VAL A 802 -5.43 -44.46 -64.98
C VAL A 802 -5.97 -44.67 -66.39
N LEU A 803 -5.57 -43.87 -67.37
CA LEU A 803 -5.94 -44.03 -68.77
C LEU A 803 -5.41 -45.34 -69.35
N LEU A 804 -4.12 -45.65 -69.14
CA LEU A 804 -3.50 -46.93 -69.54
C LEU A 804 -4.24 -48.13 -68.92
N ASN A 805 -4.51 -48.08 -67.62
CA ASN A 805 -5.26 -49.14 -66.94
C ASN A 805 -6.69 -49.27 -67.49
N ALA A 806 -7.33 -48.15 -67.87
CA ALA A 806 -8.67 -48.16 -68.47
C ALA A 806 -8.64 -48.74 -69.89
N GLU A 807 -7.61 -48.47 -70.68
CA GLU A 807 -7.40 -49.07 -72.01
C GLU A 807 -7.12 -50.57 -71.92
N GLU A 808 -6.26 -51.00 -70.99
CA GLU A 808 -6.04 -52.43 -70.73
C GLU A 808 -7.33 -53.12 -70.28
N ALA A 809 -8.12 -52.48 -69.42
CA ALA A 809 -9.41 -53.01 -68.98
C ALA A 809 -10.43 -53.10 -70.14
N ARG A 810 -10.42 -52.14 -71.08
CA ARG A 810 -11.21 -52.22 -72.32
C ARG A 810 -10.74 -53.37 -73.20
N GLY A 811 -9.44 -53.48 -73.46
CA GLY A 811 -8.87 -54.59 -74.24
C GLY A 811 -9.25 -55.96 -73.67
N ARG A 812 -9.21 -56.14 -72.34
CA ARG A 812 -9.67 -57.39 -71.69
C ARG A 812 -11.17 -57.63 -71.86
N ARG A 813 -12.01 -56.58 -71.86
CA ARG A 813 -13.45 -56.70 -72.09
C ARG A 813 -13.73 -57.07 -73.55
N ASP A 814 -13.03 -56.45 -74.49
CA ASP A 814 -13.21 -56.71 -75.92
C ASP A 814 -12.72 -58.11 -76.30
N GLN A 815 -11.62 -58.58 -75.71
CA GLN A 815 -11.18 -59.98 -75.82
C GLN A 815 -12.22 -60.96 -75.27
N LYS A 816 -12.84 -60.66 -74.11
CA LYS A 816 -13.91 -61.50 -73.55
C LYS A 816 -15.18 -61.46 -74.41
N ARG A 817 -15.54 -60.29 -74.96
CA ARG A 817 -16.65 -60.13 -75.90
C ARG A 817 -16.40 -60.93 -77.19
N ALA A 818 -15.20 -60.84 -77.76
CA ALA A 818 -14.80 -61.58 -78.95
C ALA A 818 -14.78 -63.10 -78.71
N ALA A 819 -14.23 -63.55 -77.57
CA ALA A 819 -14.25 -64.97 -77.19
C ALA A 819 -15.69 -65.49 -76.98
N PHE A 820 -16.57 -64.68 -76.39
CA PHE A 820 -17.99 -65.02 -76.25
C PHE A 820 -18.70 -65.11 -77.59
N ILE A 821 -18.49 -64.14 -78.49
CA ILE A 821 -19.04 -64.16 -79.85
C ILE A 821 -18.53 -65.39 -80.61
N ALA A 822 -17.23 -65.70 -80.55
CA ALA A 822 -16.65 -66.87 -81.22
C ALA A 822 -17.25 -68.19 -80.70
N LYS A 823 -17.55 -68.27 -79.40
CA LYS A 823 -18.23 -69.42 -78.80
C LYS A 823 -19.68 -69.55 -79.29
N VAL A 824 -20.43 -68.44 -79.31
CA VAL A 824 -21.82 -68.42 -79.77
C VAL A 824 -21.92 -68.66 -81.28
N GLU A 825 -20.95 -68.21 -82.06
CA GLU A 825 -20.90 -68.40 -83.52
C GLU A 825 -20.62 -69.86 -83.92
N ALA A 826 -19.89 -70.60 -83.08
CA ALA A 826 -19.68 -72.04 -83.25
C ALA A 826 -20.95 -72.87 -82.95
N GLU A 827 -21.87 -72.34 -82.14
CA GLU A 827 -23.12 -73.02 -81.74
C GLU A 827 -24.32 -72.57 -82.62
N GLU A 828 -24.48 -71.27 -82.86
CA GLU A 828 -25.60 -70.66 -83.62
C GLU A 828 -25.17 -69.34 -84.32
N PRO A 829 -24.82 -69.36 -85.62
CA PRO A 829 -24.19 -68.22 -86.30
C PRO A 829 -25.14 -67.02 -86.49
N GLU A 830 -26.44 -67.24 -86.66
CA GLU A 830 -27.41 -66.15 -86.83
C GLU A 830 -27.60 -65.32 -85.54
N LYS A 831 -27.54 -65.96 -84.36
CA LYS A 831 -27.62 -65.25 -83.08
C LYS A 831 -26.35 -64.46 -82.80
N ALA A 832 -25.18 -64.98 -83.20
CA ALA A 832 -23.92 -64.24 -83.11
C ALA A 832 -23.94 -62.95 -83.96
N ALA A 833 -24.51 -63.00 -85.16
CA ALA A 833 -24.69 -61.81 -86.01
C ALA A 833 -25.64 -60.76 -85.38
N GLY A 834 -26.71 -61.21 -84.72
CA GLY A 834 -27.61 -60.34 -83.95
C GLY A 834 -26.91 -59.65 -82.78
N ILE A 835 -26.12 -60.39 -82.01
CA ILE A 835 -25.36 -59.87 -80.86
C ILE A 835 -24.30 -58.85 -81.32
N ARG A 836 -23.59 -59.12 -82.43
CA ARG A 836 -22.63 -58.17 -83.03
C ARG A 836 -23.29 -56.83 -83.37
N ARG A 837 -24.48 -56.84 -84.00
CA ARG A 837 -25.22 -55.61 -84.32
C ARG A 837 -25.69 -54.87 -83.07
N GLN A 838 -26.15 -55.59 -82.05
CA GLN A 838 -26.61 -55.00 -80.81
C GLN A 838 -25.47 -54.34 -80.01
N TRP A 839 -24.29 -54.97 -79.98
CA TRP A 839 -23.11 -54.38 -79.33
C TRP A 839 -22.53 -53.21 -80.13
N ALA A 840 -22.52 -53.27 -81.47
CA ALA A 840 -22.14 -52.13 -82.30
C ALA A 840 -23.01 -50.89 -82.03
N ARG A 841 -24.34 -51.09 -81.90
CA ARG A 841 -25.27 -50.01 -81.54
C ARG A 841 -25.04 -49.46 -80.12
N LEU A 842 -24.64 -50.31 -79.17
CA LEU A 842 -24.30 -49.86 -77.82
C LEU A 842 -22.99 -49.06 -77.80
N ASP A 843 -22.00 -49.46 -78.59
CA ASP A 843 -20.73 -48.75 -78.70
C ASP A 843 -20.91 -47.38 -79.38
N GLU A 844 -21.80 -47.27 -80.38
CA GLU A 844 -22.24 -45.98 -80.97
C GLU A 844 -22.89 -45.05 -79.93
N LEU A 845 -23.83 -45.56 -79.13
CA LEU A 845 -24.49 -44.79 -78.07
C LEU A 845 -23.51 -44.37 -76.96
N GLU A 846 -22.52 -45.20 -76.63
CA GLU A 846 -21.47 -44.83 -75.70
C GLU A 846 -20.55 -43.75 -76.27
N ALA A 847 -20.22 -43.80 -77.56
CA ALA A 847 -19.43 -42.78 -78.23
C ALA A 847 -20.16 -41.43 -78.25
N GLU A 848 -21.47 -41.44 -78.51
CA GLU A 848 -22.33 -40.25 -78.49
C GLU A 848 -22.43 -39.65 -77.08
N LYS A 849 -22.62 -40.48 -76.05
CA LYS A 849 -22.56 -40.04 -74.63
C LYS A 849 -21.22 -39.41 -74.27
N ARG A 850 -20.10 -39.94 -74.79
CA ARG A 850 -18.77 -39.36 -74.53
C ARG A 850 -18.61 -38.01 -75.23
N ARG A 851 -19.09 -37.86 -76.46
CA ARG A 851 -19.13 -36.56 -77.17
C ARG A 851 -19.92 -35.52 -76.39
N LEU A 852 -21.16 -35.84 -75.99
CA LEU A 852 -22.00 -34.92 -75.21
C LEU A 852 -21.36 -34.54 -73.88
N LYS A 853 -20.68 -35.48 -73.22
CA LYS A 853 -19.98 -35.22 -71.95
C LYS A 853 -18.76 -34.31 -72.12
N ALA A 854 -18.05 -34.42 -73.25
CA ALA A 854 -16.96 -33.53 -73.60
C ALA A 854 -17.48 -32.11 -73.89
N GLU A 855 -18.54 -31.98 -74.71
CA GLU A 855 -19.18 -30.69 -74.98
C GLU A 855 -19.70 -30.01 -73.69
N TYR A 856 -20.26 -30.78 -72.75
CA TYR A 856 -20.72 -30.27 -71.45
C TYR A 856 -19.56 -29.82 -70.54
N SER A 857 -18.42 -30.49 -70.62
CA SER A 857 -17.19 -30.11 -69.93
C SER A 857 -16.60 -28.81 -70.47
N ASP A 858 -16.65 -28.62 -71.79
CA ASP A 858 -16.15 -27.39 -72.42
C ASP A 858 -17.04 -26.19 -72.11
N LEU A 859 -18.37 -26.39 -72.10
CA LEU A 859 -19.34 -25.37 -71.67
C LEU A 859 -19.16 -24.95 -70.20
N THR A 860 -18.93 -25.90 -69.30
CA THR A 860 -18.67 -25.60 -67.87
C THR A 860 -17.32 -24.90 -67.66
N GLY A 861 -16.31 -25.21 -68.48
CA GLY A 861 -15.04 -24.49 -68.52
C GLY A 861 -15.16 -23.03 -68.99
N LEU A 862 -16.04 -22.75 -69.97
CA LEU A 862 -16.34 -21.39 -70.43
C LEU A 862 -17.08 -20.55 -69.38
N ILE A 863 -18.05 -21.13 -68.67
CA ILE A 863 -18.80 -20.44 -67.60
C ILE A 863 -17.87 -20.06 -66.43
N SER A 864 -16.90 -20.93 -66.11
CA SER A 864 -15.90 -20.66 -65.06
C SER A 864 -14.91 -19.55 -65.42
N LYS A 865 -14.65 -19.28 -66.71
CA LYS A 865 -13.76 -18.21 -67.15
C LYS A 865 -14.44 -16.85 -67.27
N ASN A 866 -15.75 -16.81 -67.49
CA ASN A 866 -16.53 -15.55 -67.50
C ASN A 866 -16.94 -15.06 -66.10
N THR A 867 -16.62 -15.80 -65.03
CA THR A 867 -16.95 -15.47 -63.64
C THR A 867 -15.74 -15.05 -62.79
N GLN A 868 -14.57 -14.92 -63.41
CA GLN A 868 -13.37 -14.27 -62.87
C GLN A 868 -13.10 -12.99 -63.68
#